data_AF-A0AAX6FX49-F1
#
_entry.id   AF-A0AAX6FX49-F1
#
_cell.length_a   1.000
_cell.length_b   1.000
_cell.length_c   1.000
_cell.angle_alpha   90.00
_cell.angle_beta   90.00
_cell.angle_gamma   90.00
#
_symmetry.space_group_name_H-M   'P 1'
#
loop_
_entity.id
_entity.type
_entity.pdbx_description
1 polymer ?
#
loop_
_entity_poly.entity_id
_entity_poly.type
_entity_poly.pdbx_seq_one_letter_code
_entity_poly.pdbx_strand_id
1 'polypeptide(L)'
;MHGCPSSVTTNNFLLLLEAALFFGVEDLLLECENWFRKSTLSKDTPNMPLDTLYAIWKFGLDHGVSFVPELCKGYLARNFAWATSCRSFADVPYDLLRFCIEHPELTVESEKQLCEALLVWLTNNSKSSDCSYISSTSGYFDILSKVRTCLMPLDFAAGQRRHFSTFADEMVRAILELMKSSSSSLMHAIANDGTNNFRIRITKYSEKIVLSGCTHLTSAILFLAVLPHDLDDTVKARTIHALMMHGNDGEDHYQILEKLLCILSFENVHEMDVSKCAKVHSGAAIIWLRLAFPSLRILRACHCPRFKIEDLNSLIEKCPFICEVDLTVDLSPVVSAKVPVLSVTVEENQLSNDHPFKKMKERPCPSNISSHTFGSVVLSNISKLTLQGRNEINDWDLLYISTLSNSLSYLNIKGCTLVTDMGISKLICKCRNIHSLILSFTSFGRNSVMTLCSIHTNLDSVHGVHHNHKYSDIMAFRLQQLHIDGCRGIDHKSMSQLMSHTYMLHILRLRDTCVVDDALYEFMGSNLESLDVSETMISAQALTYIIKRNPLLRHVSATSCRNLQKHESNGLASIGGSSSEDLFSELGKNYILEEVALGWGFSSLELEKLKPAIGKLRAITMGLGASLDHYTLSFLPELCPLLESVVLNFQVISDNVVRSILESLKHLQVLSLCCCIGELSMLSFSLSMPMLRTLKLDWVTPSMTNTDLTILTQNCSKLVELSLSGCKLLDSNSQGIISSGWPGLTLIHLEDCGNVTADGVTFLFNCIALEDLLLRHNGRGIGRNFISDAASKLPLLRRIALDLCDACEGGFDSPSHAEEFYLSNVRLSCCMSRKCGFDIEGMKPFKPIHKKTIVLEWNSRELRTTEVEERI
;
A
#
# COMPACT_ATOMS: atom_id res chain seq x y z
N MET A 1 58.77 22.45 -1.72
CA MET A 1 59.60 21.34 -1.18
C MET A 1 59.29 21.07 0.29
N HIS A 2 58.18 20.41 0.62
CA HIS A 2 58.05 19.55 1.82
C HIS A 2 56.89 18.57 1.53
N GLY A 3 57.24 17.32 1.19
CA GLY A 3 56.30 16.29 0.72
C GLY A 3 55.41 15.72 1.81
N CYS A 4 54.41 16.48 2.25
CA CYS A 4 53.25 15.91 2.94
C CYS A 4 52.19 15.56 1.88
N PRO A 5 51.80 14.28 1.71
CA PRO A 5 50.66 13.94 0.86
C PRO A 5 49.42 14.57 1.50
N SER A 6 48.92 15.66 0.91
CA SER A 6 47.73 16.32 1.42
C SER A 6 46.55 15.56 0.86
N SER A 7 46.06 14.54 1.57
CA SER A 7 44.85 13.84 1.11
C SER A 7 43.70 14.85 1.05
N VAL A 8 43.30 15.25 -0.15
CA VAL A 8 42.08 16.03 -0.35
C VAL A 8 40.89 15.19 0.14
N THR A 9 40.01 15.82 0.91
CA THR A 9 38.81 15.24 1.51
C THR A 9 37.68 16.24 1.43
N THR A 10 36.44 15.80 1.64
CA THR A 10 35.27 16.68 1.65
C THR A 10 35.41 17.86 2.64
N ASN A 11 36.10 17.65 3.77
CA ASN A 11 36.23 18.66 4.83
C ASN A 11 37.30 19.72 4.56
N ASN A 12 38.36 19.41 3.80
CA ASN A 12 39.45 20.35 3.52
C ASN A 12 39.44 20.87 2.07
N PHE A 13 38.56 20.34 1.20
CA PHE A 13 38.51 20.69 -0.23
C PHE A 13 38.40 22.20 -0.48
N LEU A 14 37.43 22.88 0.15
CA LEU A 14 37.24 24.33 -0.04
C LEU A 14 38.47 25.14 0.38
N LEU A 15 39.05 24.81 1.54
CA LEU A 15 40.24 25.50 2.05
C LEU A 15 41.46 25.30 1.14
N LEU A 16 41.64 24.08 0.61
CA LEU A 16 42.73 23.76 -0.32
C LEU A 16 42.53 24.42 -1.68
N LEU A 17 41.28 24.48 -2.17
CA LEU A 17 40.94 25.15 -3.43
C LEU A 17 41.15 26.67 -3.32
N GLU A 18 40.73 27.28 -2.21
CA GLU A 18 40.97 28.70 -1.92
C GLU A 18 42.47 29.02 -1.82
N ALA A 19 43.23 28.20 -1.10
CA ALA A 19 44.68 28.36 -1.02
C ALA A 19 45.36 28.22 -2.39
N ALA A 20 44.94 27.26 -3.22
CA ALA A 20 45.48 27.08 -4.56
C ALA A 20 45.25 28.31 -5.43
N LEU A 21 44.06 28.91 -5.39
CA LEU A 21 43.71 30.12 -6.12
C LEU A 21 44.45 31.36 -5.60
N PHE A 22 44.50 31.53 -4.27
CA PHE A 22 45.13 32.68 -3.64
C PHE A 22 46.66 32.71 -3.85
N PHE A 23 47.32 31.56 -3.75
CA PHE A 23 48.77 31.44 -3.90
C PHE A 23 49.22 31.09 -5.31
N GLY A 24 48.29 30.84 -6.25
CA GLY A 24 48.61 30.47 -7.63
C GLY A 24 49.31 29.11 -7.77
N VAL A 25 48.91 28.11 -6.95
CA VAL A 25 49.54 26.78 -6.91
C VAL A 25 48.81 25.82 -7.87
N GLU A 26 49.27 25.76 -9.12
CA GLU A 26 48.64 24.95 -10.19
C GLU A 26 48.56 23.46 -9.84
N ASP A 27 49.60 22.88 -9.25
CA ASP A 27 49.62 21.45 -8.87
C ASP A 27 48.52 21.11 -7.86
N LEU A 28 48.27 21.99 -6.89
CA LEU A 28 47.22 21.81 -5.87
C LEU A 28 45.83 22.01 -6.46
N LEU A 29 45.68 22.95 -7.40
CA LEU A 29 44.43 23.15 -8.14
C LEU A 29 44.07 21.90 -8.94
N LEU A 30 45.05 21.30 -9.62
CA LEU A 30 44.88 20.05 -10.37
C LEU A 30 44.56 18.86 -9.44
N GLU A 31 45.18 18.79 -8.28
CA GLU A 31 44.87 17.78 -7.26
C GLU A 31 43.43 17.91 -6.75
N CYS A 32 42.98 19.14 -6.49
CA CYS A 32 41.60 19.45 -6.11
C CYS A 32 40.63 19.06 -7.23
N GLU A 33 40.91 19.41 -8.49
CA GLU A 33 40.07 19.05 -9.64
C GLU A 33 39.95 17.52 -9.79
N ASN A 34 41.07 16.80 -9.75
CA ASN A 34 41.10 15.35 -9.87
C ASN A 34 40.33 14.67 -8.74
N TRP A 35 40.52 15.13 -7.51
CA TRP A 35 39.77 14.63 -6.36
C TRP A 35 38.27 14.88 -6.53
N PHE A 36 37.87 16.10 -6.89
CA PHE A 36 36.46 16.46 -7.00
C PHE A 36 35.77 15.72 -8.15
N ARG A 37 36.44 15.55 -9.29
CA ARG A 37 35.97 14.69 -10.39
C ARG A 37 35.75 13.25 -9.91
N LYS A 38 36.72 12.66 -9.21
CA LYS A 38 36.61 11.29 -8.69
C LYS A 38 35.46 11.15 -7.69
N SER A 39 35.33 12.09 -6.76
CA SER A 39 34.28 12.09 -5.74
C SER A 39 32.88 12.28 -6.34
N THR A 40 32.73 13.10 -7.37
CA THR A 40 31.44 13.37 -8.04
C THR A 40 31.05 12.35 -9.12
N LEU A 41 32.00 11.56 -9.62
CA LEU A 41 31.78 10.50 -10.60
C LEU A 41 31.65 9.10 -9.98
N SER A 42 31.88 8.95 -8.68
CA SER A 42 31.71 7.66 -8.01
C SER A 42 30.27 7.15 -8.16
N LYS A 43 30.14 5.84 -8.38
CA LYS A 43 28.85 5.13 -8.39
C LYS A 43 28.40 4.72 -6.99
N ASP A 44 29.26 4.91 -5.99
CA ASP A 44 28.93 4.60 -4.60
C ASP A 44 27.91 5.61 -4.04
N THR A 45 27.35 5.28 -2.88
CA THR A 45 26.43 6.16 -2.14
C THR A 45 26.97 7.59 -2.03
N PRO A 46 26.11 8.62 -2.03
CA PRO A 46 26.52 10.01 -1.93
C PRO A 46 27.36 10.27 -0.68
N ASN A 47 28.66 10.52 -0.87
CA ASN A 47 29.63 10.70 0.23
C ASN A 47 29.82 12.17 0.64
N MET A 48 29.12 13.11 -0.02
CA MET A 48 29.24 14.55 0.23
C MET A 48 27.91 15.10 0.76
N PRO A 49 27.88 15.74 1.94
CA PRO A 49 26.68 16.41 2.43
C PRO A 49 26.17 17.45 1.43
N LEU A 50 24.85 17.56 1.28
CA LEU A 50 24.22 18.49 0.33
C LEU A 50 24.61 19.95 0.63
N ASP A 51 24.77 20.29 1.92
CA ASP A 51 25.22 21.61 2.35
C ASP A 51 26.61 21.98 1.85
N THR A 52 27.52 21.02 1.90
CA THR A 52 28.87 21.18 1.38
C THR A 52 28.86 21.32 -0.14
N LEU A 53 27.98 20.60 -0.84
CA LEU A 53 27.89 20.66 -2.29
C LEU A 53 27.48 22.05 -2.79
N TYR A 54 26.44 22.67 -2.21
CA TYR A 54 26.04 24.01 -2.64
C TYR A 54 27.05 25.08 -2.20
N ALA A 55 27.73 24.90 -1.05
CA ALA A 55 28.82 25.80 -0.65
C ALA A 55 29.98 25.76 -1.65
N ILE A 56 30.36 24.56 -2.11
CA ILE A 56 31.35 24.36 -3.17
C ILE A 56 30.89 25.01 -4.48
N TRP A 57 29.64 24.77 -4.88
CA TRP A 57 29.07 25.35 -6.09
C TRP A 57 29.12 26.89 -6.06
N LYS A 58 28.70 27.49 -4.96
CA LYS A 58 28.74 28.94 -4.76
C LYS A 58 30.16 29.49 -4.81
N PHE A 59 31.10 28.85 -4.11
CA PHE A 59 32.51 29.23 -4.15
C PHE A 59 33.06 29.20 -5.58
N GLY A 60 32.74 28.15 -6.35
CA GLY A 60 33.17 28.01 -7.74
C GLY A 60 32.63 29.13 -8.65
N LEU A 61 31.39 29.57 -8.43
CA LEU A 61 30.83 30.72 -9.14
C LEU A 61 31.50 32.04 -8.75
N ASP A 62 31.62 32.30 -7.45
CA ASP A 62 32.17 33.57 -6.92
C ASP A 62 33.64 33.79 -7.36
N HIS A 63 34.40 32.71 -7.59
CA HIS A 63 35.82 32.75 -7.95
C HIS A 63 36.11 32.33 -9.40
N GLY A 64 35.10 32.09 -10.24
CA GLY A 64 35.28 31.75 -11.66
C GLY A 64 35.93 30.38 -11.93
N VAL A 65 35.78 29.41 -11.02
CA VAL A 65 36.35 28.06 -11.14
C VAL A 65 35.43 27.18 -12.00
N SER A 66 35.61 27.23 -13.32
CA SER A 66 34.68 26.66 -14.31
C SER A 66 34.33 25.17 -14.14
N PHE A 67 35.25 24.32 -13.67
CA PHE A 67 34.99 22.89 -13.52
C PHE A 67 34.01 22.58 -12.36
N VAL A 68 33.93 23.46 -11.35
CA VAL A 68 33.15 23.22 -10.13
C VAL A 68 31.64 23.26 -10.42
N PRO A 69 31.06 24.31 -11.04
CA PRO A 69 29.64 24.35 -11.35
C PRO A 69 29.16 23.16 -12.19
N GLU A 70 29.95 22.75 -13.18
CA GLU A 70 29.63 21.63 -14.08
C GLU A 70 29.58 20.28 -13.34
N LEU A 71 30.52 20.04 -12.42
CA LEU A 71 30.54 18.80 -11.65
C LEU A 71 29.44 18.78 -10.56
N CYS A 72 29.16 19.91 -9.92
CA CYS A 72 28.09 20.04 -8.94
C CYS A 72 26.71 19.74 -9.55
N LYS A 73 26.37 20.33 -10.71
CA LYS A 73 25.07 20.09 -11.35
C LYS A 73 24.89 18.63 -11.77
N GLY A 74 25.95 18.01 -12.32
CA GLY A 74 25.91 16.60 -12.72
C GLY A 74 25.83 15.65 -11.53
N TYR A 75 26.55 15.95 -10.45
CA TYR A 75 26.48 15.20 -9.19
C TYR A 75 25.08 15.26 -8.58
N LEU A 76 24.48 16.45 -8.51
CA LEU A 76 23.12 16.63 -7.98
C LEU A 76 22.09 15.91 -8.86
N ALA A 77 22.22 15.96 -10.19
CA ALA A 77 21.30 15.32 -11.13
C ALA A 77 21.29 13.78 -10.99
N ARG A 78 22.46 13.16 -10.86
CA ARG A 78 22.58 11.70 -10.68
C ARG A 78 22.06 11.23 -9.32
N ASN A 79 22.20 12.08 -8.30
CA ASN A 79 21.84 11.77 -6.92
C ASN A 79 20.58 12.52 -6.46
N PHE A 80 19.70 12.90 -7.40
CA PHE A 80 18.56 13.75 -7.09
C PHE A 80 17.62 13.11 -6.08
N ALA A 81 17.30 11.82 -6.26
CA ALA A 81 16.49 11.06 -5.30
C ALA A 81 17.03 11.15 -3.86
N TRP A 82 18.34 10.98 -3.67
CA TRP A 82 19.00 11.19 -2.38
C TRP A 82 18.91 12.65 -1.90
N ALA A 83 19.18 13.61 -2.78
CA ALA A 83 19.19 15.03 -2.41
C ALA A 83 17.83 15.48 -1.87
N THR A 84 16.72 15.02 -2.47
CA THR A 84 15.36 15.37 -2.00
C THR A 84 15.02 14.85 -0.60
N SER A 85 15.74 13.82 -0.12
CA SER A 85 15.58 13.30 1.25
C SER A 85 16.35 14.12 2.30
N CYS A 86 17.27 14.99 1.86
CA CYS A 86 18.07 15.82 2.74
C CYS A 86 17.27 17.03 3.24
N ARG A 87 17.42 17.35 4.54
CA ARG A 87 16.72 18.52 5.16
C ARG A 87 17.09 19.84 4.50
N SER A 88 18.33 19.98 4.03
CA SER A 88 18.86 21.16 3.34
C SER A 88 18.46 21.25 1.86
N PHE A 89 17.62 20.35 1.34
CA PHE A 89 17.16 20.44 -0.05
C PHE A 89 16.42 21.75 -0.34
N ALA A 90 15.67 22.26 0.64
CA ALA A 90 14.96 23.53 0.52
C ALA A 90 15.90 24.73 0.29
N ASP A 91 17.16 24.61 0.69
CA ASP A 91 18.17 25.67 0.62
C ASP A 91 18.98 25.63 -0.69
N VAL A 92 18.74 24.65 -1.57
CA VAL A 92 19.44 24.53 -2.85
C VAL A 92 19.14 25.78 -3.70
N PRO A 93 20.18 26.47 -4.24
CA PRO A 93 19.98 27.64 -5.09
C PRO A 93 19.16 27.34 -6.34
N TYR A 94 18.29 28.27 -6.75
CA TYR A 94 17.42 28.11 -7.91
C TYR A 94 18.18 27.72 -9.19
N ASP A 95 19.30 28.40 -9.49
CA ASP A 95 20.06 28.13 -10.71
C ASP A 95 20.68 26.72 -10.68
N LEU A 96 21.25 26.31 -9.54
CA LEU A 96 21.77 24.95 -9.37
C LEU A 96 20.66 23.91 -9.56
N LEU A 97 19.49 24.12 -8.96
CA LEU A 97 18.34 23.23 -9.09
C LEU A 97 17.84 23.18 -10.54
N ARG A 98 17.70 24.33 -11.21
CA ARG A 98 17.30 24.42 -12.62
C ARG A 98 18.27 23.68 -13.53
N PHE A 99 19.57 23.94 -13.40
CA PHE A 99 20.60 23.27 -14.21
C PHE A 99 20.67 21.77 -13.95
N CYS A 100 20.42 21.34 -12.72
CA CYS A 100 20.31 19.93 -12.36
C CYS A 100 19.14 19.25 -13.07
N ILE A 101 17.96 19.88 -13.13
CA ILE A 101 16.76 19.31 -13.77
C ILE A 101 16.89 19.23 -15.29
N GLU A 102 17.61 20.19 -15.88
CA GLU A 102 17.91 20.21 -17.32
C GLU A 102 19.04 19.23 -17.70
N HIS A 103 19.73 18.65 -16.72
CA HIS A 103 20.83 17.74 -16.97
C HIS A 103 20.35 16.40 -17.55
N PRO A 104 21.00 15.85 -18.59
CA PRO A 104 20.57 14.61 -19.25
C PRO A 104 20.66 13.37 -18.36
N GLU A 105 21.50 13.41 -17.33
CA GLU A 105 21.65 12.33 -16.34
C GLU A 105 20.78 12.53 -15.08
N LEU A 106 19.77 13.42 -15.13
CA LEU A 106 18.78 13.56 -14.06
C LEU A 106 18.14 12.20 -13.77
N THR A 107 18.38 11.70 -12.57
CA THR A 107 17.96 10.37 -12.13
C THR A 107 16.97 10.51 -10.98
N VAL A 108 15.73 10.11 -11.27
CA VAL A 108 14.59 10.16 -10.34
C VAL A 108 13.88 8.81 -10.37
N GLU A 109 13.29 8.42 -9.25
CA GLU A 109 12.49 7.18 -9.19
C GLU A 109 11.17 7.33 -9.96
N SER A 110 10.61 8.54 -9.99
CA SER A 110 9.37 8.86 -10.70
C SER A 110 9.28 10.35 -11.00
N GLU A 111 8.44 10.72 -11.97
CA GLU A 111 8.14 12.13 -12.22
C GLU A 111 7.37 12.75 -11.02
N LYS A 112 6.61 11.93 -10.27
CA LYS A 112 6.00 12.34 -9.01
C LYS A 112 7.03 12.80 -7.98
N GLN A 113 8.12 12.03 -7.78
CA GLN A 113 9.19 12.41 -6.85
C GLN A 113 9.83 13.75 -7.24
N LEU A 114 10.09 13.96 -8.53
CA LEU A 114 10.58 15.23 -9.04
C LEU A 114 9.60 16.35 -8.71
N CYS A 115 8.33 16.20 -9.08
CA CYS A 115 7.31 17.21 -8.85
C CYS A 115 7.14 17.53 -7.35
N GLU A 116 7.07 16.51 -6.49
CA GLU A 116 6.96 16.67 -5.03
C GLU A 116 8.12 17.50 -4.48
N ALA A 117 9.35 17.18 -4.89
CA ALA A 117 10.54 17.93 -4.48
C ALA A 117 10.46 19.40 -4.90
N LEU A 118 10.05 19.68 -6.14
CA LEU A 118 9.92 21.05 -6.65
C LEU A 118 8.82 21.83 -5.92
N LEU A 119 7.67 21.21 -5.64
CA LEU A 119 6.59 21.86 -4.90
C LEU A 119 7.00 22.16 -3.44
N VAL A 120 7.74 21.26 -2.79
CA VAL A 120 8.32 21.50 -1.45
C VAL A 120 9.31 22.66 -1.49
N TRP A 121 10.23 22.66 -2.46
CA TRP A 121 11.21 23.73 -2.64
C TRP A 121 10.52 25.08 -2.89
N LEU A 122 9.53 25.13 -3.78
CA LEU A 122 8.73 26.33 -4.08
C LEU A 122 8.01 26.83 -2.84
N THR A 123 7.34 25.96 -2.09
CA THR A 123 6.59 26.35 -0.88
C THR A 123 7.49 26.98 0.19
N ASN A 124 8.77 26.58 0.25
CA ASN A 124 9.74 27.18 1.17
C ASN A 124 10.30 28.51 0.66
N ASN A 125 10.53 28.64 -0.65
CA ASN A 125 11.16 29.81 -1.26
C ASN A 125 10.16 30.88 -1.73
N SER A 126 8.86 30.57 -1.82
CA SER A 126 7.80 31.50 -2.25
C SER A 126 7.27 32.38 -1.11
N LYS A 127 7.59 32.08 0.15
CA LYS A 127 7.10 32.80 1.34
C LYS A 127 7.68 34.22 1.53
N SER A 128 8.52 34.70 0.62
CA SER A 128 9.04 36.07 0.62
C SER A 128 8.12 37.09 -0.08
N SER A 129 6.98 36.66 -0.64
CA SER A 129 5.98 37.54 -1.25
C SER A 129 4.56 37.18 -0.77
N ASP A 130 3.79 38.21 -0.41
CA ASP A 130 2.53 38.13 0.32
C ASP A 130 1.49 37.15 -0.28
N CYS A 131 0.90 36.36 0.62
CA CYS A 131 0.04 35.24 0.32
C CYS A 131 -1.43 35.67 0.23
N SER A 132 -1.92 35.91 -0.98
CA SER A 132 -3.30 35.62 -1.41
C SER A 132 -3.42 35.96 -2.89
N TYR A 133 -3.78 34.98 -3.73
CA TYR A 133 -3.82 35.07 -5.19
C TYR A 133 -2.45 35.21 -5.86
N ILE A 134 -1.72 34.09 -5.94
CA ILE A 134 -0.48 34.00 -6.70
C ILE A 134 -0.83 33.96 -8.20
N SER A 135 -0.73 35.10 -8.87
CA SER A 135 -0.62 35.15 -10.33
C SER A 135 0.72 34.57 -10.78
N SER A 136 0.75 34.02 -11.99
CA SER A 136 1.84 33.31 -12.67
C SER A 136 3.11 34.14 -12.97
N THR A 137 3.47 35.09 -12.11
CA THR A 137 4.50 36.11 -12.37
C THR A 137 5.72 36.03 -11.45
N SER A 138 5.86 34.98 -10.62
CA SER A 138 7.14 34.71 -9.95
C SER A 138 8.02 33.84 -10.84
N GLY A 139 9.26 34.27 -11.14
CA GLY A 139 10.17 33.57 -12.05
C GLY A 139 10.59 32.16 -11.59
N TYR A 140 10.26 31.78 -10.35
CA TYR A 140 10.54 30.45 -9.83
C TYR A 140 9.62 29.36 -10.38
N PHE A 141 8.39 29.70 -10.79
CA PHE A 141 7.41 28.71 -11.28
C PHE A 141 7.80 28.05 -12.61
N ASP A 142 8.68 28.68 -13.39
CA ASP A 142 9.21 28.13 -14.65
C ASP A 142 9.85 26.75 -14.47
N ILE A 143 10.32 26.43 -13.25
CA ILE A 143 10.91 25.12 -12.95
C ILE A 143 9.91 23.98 -13.08
N LEU A 144 8.62 24.23 -12.86
CA LEU A 144 7.55 23.24 -13.02
C LEU A 144 7.28 22.89 -14.49
N SER A 145 7.67 23.75 -15.43
CA SER A 145 7.54 23.46 -16.87
C SER A 145 8.42 22.29 -17.32
N LYS A 146 9.35 21.84 -16.48
CA LYS A 146 10.23 20.69 -16.73
C LYS A 146 9.63 19.36 -16.26
N VAL A 147 8.54 19.41 -15.50
CA VAL A 147 7.82 18.22 -15.03
C VAL A 147 7.01 17.64 -16.18
N ARG A 148 7.16 16.34 -16.43
CA ARG A 148 6.43 15.57 -17.43
C ARG A 148 5.04 15.24 -16.92
N THR A 149 4.10 16.18 -17.09
CA THR A 149 2.73 16.08 -16.57
C THR A 149 1.99 14.82 -17.02
N CYS A 150 2.32 14.30 -18.20
CA CYS A 150 1.80 13.03 -18.75
C CYS A 150 2.36 11.77 -18.07
N LEU A 151 3.18 11.87 -17.02
CA LEU A 151 3.72 10.73 -16.26
C LEU A 151 3.38 10.83 -14.76
N MET A 152 2.35 11.59 -14.44
CA MET A 152 1.93 11.85 -13.06
C MET A 152 0.77 10.94 -12.64
N PRO A 153 0.76 10.43 -11.40
CA PRO A 153 -0.41 9.77 -10.83
C PRO A 153 -1.59 10.74 -10.67
N LEU A 154 -2.80 10.27 -10.97
CA LEU A 154 -4.00 11.12 -10.98
C LEU A 154 -4.39 11.60 -9.57
N ASP A 155 -4.22 10.75 -8.56
CA ASP A 155 -4.43 11.08 -7.14
C ASP A 155 -3.54 12.24 -6.70
N PHE A 156 -2.26 12.17 -7.08
CA PHE A 156 -1.32 13.24 -6.79
C PHE A 156 -1.72 14.54 -7.49
N ALA A 157 -2.01 14.48 -8.80
CA ALA A 157 -2.38 15.67 -9.58
C ALA A 157 -3.65 16.34 -9.03
N ALA A 158 -4.68 15.54 -8.69
CA ALA A 158 -5.91 16.04 -8.09
C ALA A 158 -5.66 16.70 -6.72
N GLY A 159 -4.81 16.09 -5.88
CA GLY A 159 -4.45 16.61 -4.56
C GLY A 159 -3.77 17.98 -4.60
N GLN A 160 -3.07 18.32 -5.68
CA GLN A 160 -2.39 19.62 -5.81
C GLN A 160 -3.34 20.81 -6.06
N ARG A 161 -4.61 20.57 -6.42
CA ARG A 161 -5.58 21.64 -6.76
C ARG A 161 -5.75 22.69 -5.66
N ARG A 162 -5.50 22.34 -4.40
CA ARG A 162 -5.63 23.25 -3.25
C ARG A 162 -4.54 24.32 -3.20
N HIS A 163 -3.31 23.97 -3.58
CA HIS A 163 -2.14 24.85 -3.43
C HIS A 163 -1.62 25.37 -4.78
N PHE A 164 -1.80 24.59 -5.84
CA PHE A 164 -1.29 24.86 -7.19
C PHE A 164 -2.40 24.61 -8.23
N SER A 165 -3.55 25.28 -8.10
CA SER A 165 -4.77 24.98 -8.87
C SER A 165 -4.59 24.96 -10.38
N THR A 166 -3.95 25.99 -10.94
CA THR A 166 -3.72 26.10 -12.40
C THR A 166 -2.87 24.97 -12.95
N PHE A 167 -1.73 24.70 -12.30
CA PHE A 167 -0.83 23.61 -12.67
C PHE A 167 -1.48 22.23 -12.45
N ALA A 168 -2.24 22.07 -11.36
CA ALA A 168 -2.97 20.85 -11.07
C ALA A 168 -4.05 20.56 -12.12
N ASP A 169 -4.82 21.57 -12.53
CA ASP A 169 -5.83 21.41 -13.57
C ASP A 169 -5.21 21.12 -14.93
N GLU A 170 -4.01 21.64 -15.21
CA GLU A 170 -3.23 21.25 -16.38
C GLU A 170 -2.80 19.78 -16.36
N MET A 171 -2.23 19.33 -15.25
CA MET A 171 -1.87 17.92 -15.06
C MET A 171 -3.09 17.01 -15.22
N VAL A 172 -4.17 17.30 -14.50
CA VAL A 172 -5.41 16.50 -14.54
C VAL A 172 -5.97 16.43 -15.96
N ARG A 173 -6.03 17.56 -16.68
CA ARG A 173 -6.55 17.60 -18.06
C ARG A 173 -5.69 16.73 -18.98
N ALA A 174 -4.37 16.87 -18.92
CA ALA A 174 -3.45 16.07 -19.72
C ALA A 174 -3.62 14.56 -19.46
N ILE A 175 -3.74 14.16 -18.19
CA ILE A 175 -3.96 12.76 -17.80
C ILE A 175 -5.30 12.26 -18.36
N LEU A 176 -6.40 13.00 -18.14
CA LEU A 176 -7.74 12.58 -18.58
C LEU A 176 -7.87 12.51 -20.11
N GLU A 177 -7.20 13.39 -20.85
CA GLU A 177 -7.12 13.31 -22.32
C GLU A 177 -6.42 12.02 -22.78
N LEU A 178 -5.31 11.64 -22.13
CA LEU A 178 -4.62 10.38 -22.42
C LEU A 178 -5.46 9.15 -22.03
N MET A 179 -6.26 9.25 -20.98
CA MET A 179 -7.20 8.20 -20.62
C MET A 179 -8.29 8.00 -21.67
N LYS A 180 -8.72 9.06 -22.36
CA LYS A 180 -9.72 8.97 -23.45
C LYS A 180 -9.13 8.58 -24.80
N SER A 181 -7.85 8.87 -25.02
CA SER A 181 -7.16 8.63 -26.30
C SER A 181 -7.07 7.13 -26.65
N SER A 182 -7.35 6.79 -27.91
CA SER A 182 -7.06 5.47 -28.48
C SER A 182 -5.54 5.29 -28.63
N SER A 183 -5.06 4.04 -28.64
CA SER A 183 -3.65 3.75 -28.95
C SER A 183 -3.19 4.40 -30.25
N SER A 184 -4.05 4.47 -31.27
CA SER A 184 -3.75 5.13 -32.55
C SER A 184 -3.54 6.65 -32.47
N SER A 185 -4.27 7.34 -31.59
CA SER A 185 -4.10 8.80 -31.40
C SER A 185 -2.82 9.14 -30.62
N LEU A 186 -2.43 8.30 -29.67
CA LEU A 186 -1.12 8.39 -29.00
C LEU A 186 0.03 8.18 -30.00
N MET A 187 -0.09 7.21 -30.92
CA MET A 187 0.91 6.97 -31.95
C MET A 187 1.06 8.15 -32.93
N HIS A 188 -0.03 8.86 -33.23
CA HIS A 188 0.03 10.10 -34.00
C HIS A 188 0.68 11.25 -33.22
N ALA A 189 0.42 11.37 -31.92
CA ALA A 189 1.08 12.37 -31.07
C ALA A 189 2.60 12.10 -30.93
N ILE A 190 2.99 10.81 -30.85
CA ILE A 190 4.40 10.38 -30.83
C ILE A 190 5.11 10.75 -32.15
N ALA A 191 4.41 10.72 -33.29
CA ALA A 191 4.99 11.03 -34.60
C ALA A 191 5.15 12.53 -34.90
N ASN A 192 4.54 13.42 -34.10
CA ASN A 192 4.46 14.87 -34.33
C ASN A 192 5.29 15.70 -33.32
N ASP A 193 6.48 15.23 -32.92
CA ASP A 193 7.51 15.99 -32.18
C ASP A 193 7.19 16.35 -30.70
N GLY A 194 6.25 15.63 -30.06
CA GLY A 194 5.86 15.83 -28.66
C GLY A 194 6.43 14.82 -27.64
N THR A 195 7.42 14.00 -28.02
CA THR A 195 7.76 12.75 -27.31
C THR A 195 8.35 12.95 -25.91
N ASN A 196 8.98 14.10 -25.64
CA ASN A 196 9.66 14.36 -24.36
C ASN A 196 8.73 14.31 -23.15
N ASN A 197 7.45 14.68 -23.31
CA ASN A 197 6.49 14.69 -22.21
C ASN A 197 5.99 13.28 -21.85
N PHE A 198 6.12 12.31 -22.76
CA PHE A 198 5.67 10.93 -22.58
C PHE A 198 6.79 9.98 -22.23
N ARG A 199 8.04 10.36 -22.50
CA ARG A 199 9.19 9.49 -22.29
C ARG A 199 9.47 9.35 -20.80
N ILE A 200 9.60 8.14 -20.27
CA ILE A 200 10.01 7.94 -18.87
C ILE A 200 11.51 8.29 -18.73
N ARG A 201 11.90 8.95 -17.64
CA ARG A 201 13.31 9.28 -17.35
C ARG A 201 14.00 8.01 -16.87
N ILE A 202 14.89 7.46 -17.70
CA ILE A 202 15.72 6.32 -17.34
C ILE A 202 17.15 6.64 -17.75
N THR A 203 18.07 6.46 -16.81
CA THR A 203 19.50 6.72 -16.98
C THR A 203 20.28 5.47 -16.58
N LYS A 204 21.58 5.44 -16.91
CA LYS A 204 22.49 4.39 -16.43
C LYS A 204 22.65 4.37 -14.90
N TYR A 205 22.15 5.37 -14.17
CA TYR A 205 22.19 5.45 -12.70
C TYR A 205 20.84 5.09 -12.06
N SER A 206 19.80 4.80 -12.86
CA SER A 206 18.48 4.44 -12.35
C SER A 206 18.52 3.08 -11.68
N GLU A 207 18.10 3.01 -10.42
CA GLU A 207 18.04 1.77 -9.64
C GLU A 207 16.61 1.26 -9.42
N LYS A 208 15.68 2.19 -9.32
CA LYS A 208 14.27 1.95 -9.04
C LYS A 208 13.41 2.83 -9.93
N ILE A 209 12.37 2.25 -10.52
CA ILE A 209 11.41 2.96 -11.35
C ILE A 209 10.01 2.77 -10.75
N VAL A 210 9.33 3.89 -10.46
CA VAL A 210 7.99 3.91 -9.87
C VAL A 210 7.03 4.61 -10.82
N LEU A 211 6.13 3.83 -11.40
CA LEU A 211 5.03 4.29 -12.27
C LEU A 211 3.66 4.11 -11.60
N SER A 212 3.66 3.74 -10.32
CA SER A 212 2.45 3.44 -9.55
C SER A 212 1.42 4.56 -9.60
N GLY A 213 0.18 4.22 -9.94
CA GLY A 213 -0.95 5.17 -10.01
C GLY A 213 -1.09 5.91 -11.36
N CYS A 214 -0.19 5.70 -12.32
CA CYS A 214 -0.29 6.28 -13.66
C CYS A 214 -1.20 5.43 -14.57
N THR A 215 -2.51 5.44 -14.31
CA THR A 215 -3.50 4.58 -14.99
C THR A 215 -3.58 4.75 -16.51
N HIS A 216 -3.17 5.91 -17.02
CA HIS A 216 -3.14 6.22 -18.46
C HIS A 216 -1.94 5.60 -19.19
N LEU A 217 -0.95 5.03 -18.49
CA LEU A 217 0.23 4.44 -19.12
C LEU A 217 -0.13 3.24 -20.00
N THR A 218 0.37 3.27 -21.23
CA THR A 218 0.22 2.18 -22.20
C THR A 218 1.56 1.50 -22.44
N SER A 219 1.55 0.29 -23.00
CA SER A 219 2.78 -0.39 -23.42
C SER A 219 3.61 0.45 -24.44
N ALA A 220 2.97 1.33 -25.21
CA ALA A 220 3.65 2.25 -26.12
C ALA A 220 4.61 3.20 -25.37
N ILE A 221 4.16 3.74 -24.24
CA ILE A 221 4.96 4.66 -23.41
C ILE A 221 6.16 3.93 -22.80
N LEU A 222 5.97 2.68 -22.38
CA LEU A 222 7.06 1.84 -21.86
C LEU A 222 8.14 1.63 -22.92
N PHE A 223 7.76 1.23 -24.13
CA PHE A 223 8.73 1.04 -25.22
C PHE A 223 9.39 2.35 -25.67
N LEU A 224 8.65 3.47 -25.71
CA LEU A 224 9.22 4.78 -26.01
C LEU A 224 10.38 5.13 -25.07
N ALA A 225 10.27 4.78 -23.78
CA ALA A 225 11.30 5.07 -22.78
C ALA A 225 12.66 4.41 -23.05
N VAL A 226 12.69 3.31 -23.81
CA VAL A 226 13.89 2.48 -24.02
C VAL A 226 14.41 2.51 -25.44
N LEU A 227 13.84 3.33 -26.34
CA LEU A 227 14.36 3.54 -27.69
C LEU A 227 15.44 4.64 -27.71
N PRO A 228 16.43 4.65 -28.62
CA PRO A 228 17.45 5.68 -28.67
C PRO A 228 16.83 7.07 -28.89
N HIS A 229 17.42 8.11 -28.26
CA HIS A 229 16.87 9.47 -28.33
C HIS A 229 16.91 10.03 -29.75
N ASP A 230 18.00 9.73 -30.48
CA ASP A 230 18.28 10.24 -31.83
C ASP A 230 17.58 9.46 -32.96
N LEU A 231 16.74 8.47 -32.62
CA LEU A 231 15.99 7.71 -33.61
C LEU A 231 14.90 8.58 -34.23
N ASP A 232 14.71 8.47 -35.54
CA ASP A 232 13.63 9.16 -36.26
C ASP A 232 12.24 8.80 -35.70
N ASP A 233 11.36 9.79 -35.54
CA ASP A 233 10.06 9.59 -34.88
C ASP A 233 9.11 8.68 -35.68
N THR A 234 9.21 8.65 -37.01
CA THR A 234 8.44 7.70 -37.83
C THR A 234 8.95 6.28 -37.63
N VAL A 235 10.25 6.11 -37.42
CA VAL A 235 10.86 4.81 -37.08
C VAL A 235 10.45 4.40 -35.67
N LYS A 236 10.52 5.30 -34.66
CA LYS A 236 10.01 5.04 -33.30
C LYS A 236 8.56 4.57 -33.35
N ALA A 237 7.70 5.27 -34.09
CA ALA A 237 6.29 4.93 -34.20
C ALA A 237 6.06 3.55 -34.83
N ARG A 238 6.75 3.22 -35.93
CA ARG A 238 6.67 1.89 -36.58
C ARG A 238 7.17 0.78 -35.66
N THR A 239 8.28 1.01 -34.96
CA THR A 239 8.85 0.07 -34.00
C THR A 239 7.90 -0.23 -32.85
N ILE A 240 7.35 0.81 -32.22
CA ILE A 240 6.39 0.65 -31.12
C ILE A 240 5.14 -0.09 -31.61
N HIS A 241 4.62 0.26 -32.80
CA HIS A 241 3.47 -0.42 -33.38
C HIS A 241 3.74 -1.92 -33.60
N ALA A 242 4.91 -2.28 -34.12
CA ALA A 242 5.30 -3.69 -34.30
C ALA A 242 5.37 -4.45 -32.96
N LEU A 243 5.94 -3.83 -31.92
CA LEU A 243 6.03 -4.40 -30.57
C LEU A 243 4.66 -4.56 -29.88
N MET A 244 3.69 -3.72 -30.23
CA MET A 244 2.34 -3.78 -29.67
C MET A 244 1.44 -4.82 -30.36
N MET A 245 1.58 -5.03 -31.68
CA MET A 245 0.67 -5.89 -32.45
C MET A 245 0.99 -7.39 -32.34
N HIS A 246 2.23 -7.76 -32.03
CA HIS A 246 2.67 -9.16 -32.05
C HIS A 246 2.83 -9.80 -30.67
N GLY A 247 2.21 -9.23 -29.62
CA GLY A 247 2.28 -9.71 -28.22
C GLY A 247 1.95 -11.20 -27.99
N ASN A 248 1.41 -11.89 -29.01
CA ASN A 248 0.98 -13.29 -28.97
C ASN A 248 1.59 -14.22 -30.05
N ASP A 249 2.48 -13.72 -30.94
CA ASP A 249 3.14 -14.59 -31.94
C ASP A 249 4.47 -15.16 -31.39
N GLY A 250 4.77 -16.42 -31.72
CA GLY A 250 5.83 -17.24 -31.10
C GLY A 250 7.27 -16.68 -31.14
N GLU A 251 8.18 -17.39 -30.46
CA GLU A 251 9.59 -17.00 -30.24
C GLU A 251 10.35 -16.58 -31.51
N ASP A 252 10.00 -17.11 -32.67
CA ASP A 252 10.67 -16.84 -33.95
C ASP A 252 10.50 -15.39 -34.44
N HIS A 253 9.37 -14.72 -34.17
CA HIS A 253 9.14 -13.34 -34.61
C HIS A 253 9.94 -12.33 -33.77
N TYR A 254 10.16 -12.67 -32.50
CA TYR A 254 10.86 -11.82 -31.55
C TYR A 254 12.37 -11.89 -31.67
N GLN A 255 12.94 -13.05 -32.00
CA GLN A 255 14.37 -13.15 -32.32
C GLN A 255 14.76 -12.33 -33.57
N ILE A 256 13.79 -12.13 -34.48
CA ILE A 256 13.95 -11.26 -35.65
C ILE A 256 13.92 -9.78 -35.24
N LEU A 257 12.99 -9.40 -34.35
CA LEU A 257 12.90 -8.05 -33.79
C LEU A 257 14.12 -7.70 -32.91
N GLU A 258 14.61 -8.64 -32.08
CA GLU A 258 15.79 -8.48 -31.23
C GLU A 258 17.07 -8.18 -32.04
N LYS A 259 17.17 -8.73 -33.26
CA LYS A 259 18.28 -8.43 -34.21
C LYS A 259 18.11 -7.11 -34.97
N LEU A 260 16.90 -6.56 -35.04
CA LEU A 260 16.57 -5.34 -35.78
C LEU A 260 16.44 -4.10 -34.89
N LEU A 261 16.34 -4.26 -33.56
CA LEU A 261 16.02 -3.20 -32.61
C LEU A 261 17.23 -2.76 -31.79
N CYS A 262 17.47 -1.45 -31.71
CA CYS A 262 18.41 -0.84 -30.76
C CYS A 262 17.69 -0.51 -29.43
N ILE A 263 17.14 -1.48 -28.71
CA ILE A 263 16.58 -1.22 -27.37
C ILE A 263 17.72 -0.95 -26.40
N LEU A 264 17.61 0.14 -25.64
CA LEU A 264 18.53 0.49 -24.56
C LEU A 264 18.30 -0.44 -23.37
N SER A 265 19.40 -1.01 -22.86
CA SER A 265 19.42 -1.82 -21.65
C SER A 265 19.95 -1.00 -20.47
N PHE A 266 19.34 -1.18 -19.29
CA PHE A 266 19.65 -0.49 -18.05
C PHE A 266 19.89 -1.51 -16.94
N GLU A 267 21.15 -1.96 -16.81
CA GLU A 267 21.56 -3.04 -15.89
C GLU A 267 21.42 -2.68 -14.40
N ASN A 268 21.40 -1.39 -14.04
CA ASN A 268 21.30 -0.98 -12.65
C ASN A 268 19.85 -0.97 -12.13
N VAL A 269 18.84 -1.17 -12.98
CA VAL A 269 17.43 -1.17 -12.55
C VAL A 269 17.10 -2.52 -11.90
N HIS A 270 16.87 -2.51 -10.59
CA HIS A 270 16.58 -3.72 -9.81
C HIS A 270 15.14 -3.78 -9.30
N GLU A 271 14.44 -2.65 -9.21
CA GLU A 271 13.04 -2.57 -8.76
C GLU A 271 12.18 -1.81 -9.77
N MET A 272 11.01 -2.40 -10.08
CA MET A 272 10.00 -1.81 -10.93
C MET A 272 8.61 -1.90 -10.30
N ASP A 273 7.93 -0.76 -10.17
CA ASP A 273 6.56 -0.67 -9.69
C ASP A 273 5.63 -0.09 -10.76
N VAL A 274 4.78 -0.95 -11.33
CA VAL A 274 3.71 -0.63 -12.28
C VAL A 274 2.33 -0.83 -11.66
N SER A 275 2.22 -0.74 -10.33
CA SER A 275 0.95 -0.89 -9.64
C SER A 275 -0.06 0.16 -10.09
N LYS A 276 -1.34 -0.20 -10.08
CA LYS A 276 -2.44 0.68 -10.51
C LYS A 276 -2.31 1.19 -11.95
N CYS A 277 -1.61 0.48 -12.85
CA CYS A 277 -1.45 0.84 -14.26
C CYS A 277 -2.39 0.02 -15.16
N ALA A 278 -3.69 0.33 -15.14
CA ALA A 278 -4.76 -0.45 -15.78
C ALA A 278 -4.56 -0.75 -17.28
N LYS A 279 -3.97 0.19 -18.03
CA LYS A 279 -3.83 0.10 -19.49
C LYS A 279 -2.59 -0.66 -19.96
N VAL A 280 -1.68 -1.02 -19.06
CA VAL A 280 -0.47 -1.78 -19.42
C VAL A 280 -0.83 -3.24 -19.68
N HIS A 281 -0.52 -3.74 -20.87
CA HIS A 281 -0.72 -5.15 -21.22
C HIS A 281 0.42 -6.01 -20.65
N SER A 282 0.10 -7.10 -19.95
CA SER A 282 1.07 -7.94 -19.26
C SER A 282 2.12 -8.55 -20.20
N GLY A 283 1.70 -9.18 -21.31
CA GLY A 283 2.62 -9.77 -22.28
C GLY A 283 3.67 -8.79 -22.84
N ALA A 284 3.23 -7.61 -23.27
CA ALA A 284 4.11 -6.54 -23.74
C ALA A 284 5.03 -6.00 -22.62
N ALA A 285 4.50 -5.86 -21.40
CA ALA A 285 5.30 -5.43 -20.26
C ALA A 285 6.39 -6.45 -19.91
N ILE A 286 6.09 -7.75 -19.89
CA ILE A 286 7.09 -8.80 -19.60
C ILE A 286 8.23 -8.78 -20.63
N ILE A 287 7.90 -8.61 -21.92
CA ILE A 287 8.91 -8.47 -22.98
C ILE A 287 9.77 -7.22 -22.74
N TRP A 288 9.12 -6.10 -22.44
CA TRP A 288 9.81 -4.85 -22.14
C TRP A 288 10.76 -5.00 -20.94
N LEU A 289 10.32 -5.62 -19.84
CA LEU A 289 11.16 -5.87 -18.66
C LEU A 289 12.38 -6.73 -19.01
N ARG A 290 12.19 -7.82 -19.77
CA ARG A 290 13.29 -8.69 -20.21
C ARG A 290 14.35 -7.94 -21.00
N LEU A 291 13.93 -7.07 -21.93
CA LEU A 291 14.85 -6.39 -22.84
C LEU A 291 15.51 -5.17 -22.21
N ALA A 292 14.76 -4.41 -21.40
CA ALA A 292 15.22 -3.16 -20.82
C ALA A 292 15.98 -3.35 -19.50
N PHE A 293 15.60 -4.33 -18.68
CA PHE A 293 16.08 -4.48 -17.30
C PHE A 293 16.54 -5.91 -17.02
N PRO A 294 17.69 -6.33 -17.58
CA PRO A 294 18.17 -7.71 -17.46
C PRO A 294 18.51 -8.11 -16.03
N SER A 295 18.74 -7.16 -15.12
CA SER A 295 19.09 -7.39 -13.70
C SER A 295 17.92 -7.15 -12.73
N LEU A 296 16.69 -7.04 -13.25
CA LEU A 296 15.50 -6.79 -12.44
C LEU A 296 15.28 -7.88 -11.39
N ARG A 297 15.06 -7.46 -10.14
CA ARG A 297 14.86 -8.34 -8.99
C ARG A 297 13.45 -8.26 -8.41
N ILE A 298 12.85 -7.08 -8.40
CA ILE A 298 11.57 -6.80 -7.76
C ILE A 298 10.59 -6.27 -8.81
N LEU A 299 9.44 -6.93 -8.95
CA LEU A 299 8.32 -6.46 -9.77
C LEU A 299 7.06 -6.30 -8.90
N ARG A 300 6.51 -5.09 -8.88
CA ARG A 300 5.19 -4.80 -8.27
C ARG A 300 4.20 -4.42 -9.37
N ALA A 301 3.08 -5.14 -9.43
CA ALA A 301 1.98 -4.89 -10.35
C ALA A 301 0.63 -5.04 -9.61
N CYS A 302 0.52 -4.35 -8.46
CA CYS A 302 -0.66 -4.42 -7.60
C CYS A 302 -1.86 -3.71 -8.24
N HIS A 303 -3.05 -4.26 -8.04
CA HIS A 303 -4.33 -3.81 -8.60
C HIS A 303 -4.34 -3.74 -10.14
N CYS A 304 -3.46 -4.45 -10.85
CA CYS A 304 -3.46 -4.48 -12.32
C CYS A 304 -4.27 -5.67 -12.86
N PRO A 305 -5.53 -5.49 -13.30
CA PRO A 305 -6.41 -6.60 -13.70
C PRO A 305 -5.90 -7.35 -14.94
N ARG A 306 -5.12 -6.69 -15.79
CA ARG A 306 -4.49 -7.29 -16.99
C ARG A 306 -3.32 -8.20 -16.69
N PHE A 307 -2.72 -8.12 -15.50
CA PHE A 307 -1.75 -9.09 -15.03
C PHE A 307 -2.50 -10.23 -14.35
N LYS A 308 -2.58 -11.38 -15.02
CA LYS A 308 -3.24 -12.59 -14.53
C LYS A 308 -2.24 -13.57 -13.94
N ILE A 309 -2.73 -14.61 -13.27
CA ILE A 309 -1.85 -15.65 -12.71
C ILE A 309 -1.11 -16.42 -13.82
N GLU A 310 -1.71 -16.55 -15.00
CA GLU A 310 -1.09 -17.19 -16.16
C GLU A 310 0.15 -16.44 -16.66
N ASP A 311 0.22 -15.12 -16.42
CA ASP A 311 1.37 -14.28 -16.79
C ASP A 311 2.59 -14.55 -15.91
N LEU A 312 2.40 -15.09 -14.70
CA LEU A 312 3.49 -15.48 -13.81
C LEU A 312 4.41 -16.51 -14.48
N ASN A 313 3.86 -17.40 -15.30
CA ASN A 313 4.62 -18.42 -16.03
C ASN A 313 5.57 -17.76 -17.04
N SER A 314 5.03 -16.81 -17.82
CA SER A 314 5.82 -16.05 -18.78
C SER A 314 6.92 -15.23 -18.09
N LEU A 315 6.64 -14.71 -16.90
CA LEU A 315 7.60 -13.97 -16.10
C LEU A 315 8.74 -14.88 -15.61
N ILE A 316 8.40 -16.06 -15.08
CA ILE A 316 9.34 -17.09 -14.61
C ILE A 316 10.30 -17.50 -15.74
N GLU A 317 9.79 -17.69 -16.95
CA GLU A 317 10.58 -18.11 -18.11
C GLU A 317 11.43 -16.99 -18.71
N LYS A 318 10.89 -15.76 -18.80
CA LYS A 318 11.54 -14.65 -19.54
C LYS A 318 12.40 -13.74 -18.65
N CYS A 319 12.21 -13.75 -17.34
CA CYS A 319 12.88 -12.86 -16.39
C CYS A 319 13.48 -13.64 -15.20
N PRO A 320 14.57 -14.42 -15.40
CA PRO A 320 15.06 -15.41 -14.44
C PRO A 320 15.68 -14.82 -13.15
N PHE A 321 16.05 -13.54 -13.14
CA PHE A 321 16.65 -12.86 -11.99
C PHE A 321 15.64 -12.25 -11.01
N ILE A 322 14.35 -12.24 -11.37
CA ILE A 322 13.30 -11.75 -10.49
C ILE A 322 13.21 -12.67 -9.27
N CYS A 323 13.29 -12.08 -8.09
CA CYS A 323 13.17 -12.76 -6.81
C CYS A 323 11.93 -12.35 -6.01
N GLU A 324 11.37 -11.14 -6.24
CA GLU A 324 10.14 -10.67 -5.60
C GLU A 324 9.09 -10.28 -6.65
N VAL A 325 7.89 -10.85 -6.51
CA VAL A 325 6.73 -10.55 -7.36
C VAL A 325 5.52 -10.24 -6.48
N ASP A 326 4.89 -9.09 -6.72
CA ASP A 326 3.64 -8.68 -6.06
C ASP A 326 2.54 -8.41 -7.08
N LEU A 327 1.51 -9.26 -7.08
CA LEU A 327 0.33 -9.19 -7.93
C LEU A 327 -0.96 -8.99 -7.09
N THR A 328 -0.85 -8.35 -5.92
CA THR A 328 -1.98 -8.07 -5.02
C THR A 328 -3.16 -7.43 -5.76
N VAL A 329 -4.39 -7.84 -5.43
CA VAL A 329 -5.63 -7.17 -5.85
C VAL A 329 -6.52 -6.88 -4.64
N ASP A 330 -7.65 -6.21 -4.87
CA ASP A 330 -8.61 -5.94 -3.80
C ASP A 330 -9.04 -7.26 -3.16
N LEU A 331 -8.97 -7.32 -1.83
CA LEU A 331 -9.59 -8.42 -1.12
C LEU A 331 -11.10 -8.33 -1.39
N SER A 332 -11.66 -9.41 -1.91
CA SER A 332 -13.09 -9.62 -1.84
C SER A 332 -13.55 -9.28 -0.43
N PRO A 333 -14.70 -8.60 -0.26
CA PRO A 333 -15.40 -8.54 1.00
C PRO A 333 -15.44 -9.96 1.54
N VAL A 334 -14.51 -10.32 2.43
CA VAL A 334 -14.58 -11.59 3.09
C VAL A 334 -15.87 -11.47 3.86
N VAL A 335 -16.93 -12.05 3.30
CA VAL A 335 -18.21 -12.27 3.94
C VAL A 335 -17.77 -13.01 5.17
N SER A 336 -17.64 -12.28 6.30
CA SER A 336 -17.19 -12.87 7.55
C SER A 336 -17.98 -14.16 7.67
N ALA A 337 -17.37 -15.28 8.04
CA ALA A 337 -18.10 -16.56 8.16
C ALA A 337 -19.35 -16.46 9.08
N LYS A 338 -19.51 -15.32 9.77
CA LYS A 338 -20.66 -14.83 10.53
C LYS A 338 -21.85 -14.35 9.66
N VAL A 339 -21.72 -14.13 8.36
CA VAL A 339 -22.75 -13.61 7.44
C VAL A 339 -23.22 -14.75 6.51
N PRO A 340 -24.50 -15.18 6.56
CA PRO A 340 -25.01 -16.25 5.71
C PRO A 340 -24.97 -15.86 4.22
N VAL A 341 -24.42 -16.74 3.38
CA VAL A 341 -24.54 -16.64 1.91
C VAL A 341 -25.85 -17.29 1.49
N LEU A 342 -26.73 -16.54 0.84
CA LEU A 342 -28.04 -16.97 0.38
C LEU A 342 -27.98 -17.60 -1.01
N SER A 343 -27.20 -17.02 -1.92
CA SER A 343 -27.01 -17.52 -3.27
C SER A 343 -25.67 -17.05 -3.86
N VAL A 344 -25.14 -17.82 -4.82
CA VAL A 344 -23.95 -17.46 -5.61
C VAL A 344 -24.24 -17.81 -7.07
N THR A 345 -24.05 -16.85 -7.97
CA THR A 345 -24.05 -17.06 -9.42
C THR A 345 -22.71 -16.60 -10.00
N VAL A 346 -22.28 -17.27 -11.06
CA VAL A 346 -21.00 -17.02 -11.73
C VAL A 346 -21.26 -16.93 -13.22
N GLU A 347 -20.76 -15.86 -13.84
CA GLU A 347 -20.84 -15.60 -15.27
C GLU A 347 -19.42 -15.45 -15.82
N GLU A 348 -19.07 -16.21 -16.87
CA GLU A 348 -17.76 -16.08 -17.52
C GLU A 348 -17.70 -14.77 -18.32
N ASN A 349 -16.60 -14.02 -18.19
CA ASN A 349 -16.42 -12.75 -18.90
C ASN A 349 -16.39 -12.98 -20.42
N GLN A 350 -17.27 -12.32 -21.17
CA GLN A 350 -17.40 -12.51 -22.63
C GLN A 350 -16.46 -11.63 -23.49
N LEU A 351 -15.49 -10.93 -22.91
CA LEU A 351 -14.57 -10.09 -23.70
C LEU A 351 -13.39 -10.87 -24.32
N SER A 352 -13.40 -10.86 -25.66
CA SER A 352 -12.38 -11.29 -26.62
C SER A 352 -12.06 -12.79 -26.66
N ASN A 353 -12.80 -13.49 -27.51
CA ASN A 353 -12.34 -14.65 -28.27
C ASN A 353 -11.14 -14.28 -29.19
N ASP A 354 -10.02 -13.83 -28.62
CA ASP A 354 -8.72 -14.20 -29.19
C ASP A 354 -8.42 -15.59 -28.65
N HIS A 355 -8.98 -16.60 -29.33
CA HIS A 355 -8.68 -18.00 -29.07
C HIS A 355 -7.17 -18.26 -29.26
N PRO A 356 -6.49 -18.83 -28.26
CA PRO A 356 -5.64 -19.99 -28.55
C PRO A 356 -6.00 -21.24 -27.73
N PHE A 357 -7.09 -21.22 -26.95
CA PHE A 357 -7.50 -22.37 -26.14
C PHE A 357 -8.46 -23.32 -26.86
N LYS A 358 -8.05 -23.83 -28.02
CA LYS A 358 -8.56 -25.10 -28.56
C LYS A 358 -7.46 -26.13 -28.85
N LYS A 359 -6.20 -25.83 -28.53
CA LYS A 359 -5.05 -26.75 -28.66
C LYS A 359 -4.50 -27.33 -27.34
N MET A 360 -5.04 -26.95 -26.19
CA MET A 360 -4.71 -27.56 -24.88
C MET A 360 -5.88 -28.39 -24.34
N LYS A 361 -6.36 -29.36 -25.12
CA LYS A 361 -7.05 -30.54 -24.56
C LYS A 361 -6.07 -31.60 -24.06
N GLU A 362 -4.77 -31.32 -24.10
CA GLU A 362 -3.72 -32.10 -23.47
C GLU A 362 -2.94 -31.17 -22.54
N ARG A 363 -3.45 -30.94 -21.32
CA ARG A 363 -2.58 -30.51 -20.21
C ARG A 363 -1.70 -31.71 -19.89
N PRO A 364 -0.37 -31.65 -20.04
CA PRO A 364 0.46 -32.71 -19.50
C PRO A 364 0.27 -32.69 -17.98
N CYS A 365 -0.20 -33.79 -17.41
CA CYS A 365 -0.10 -34.01 -15.98
C CYS A 365 1.37 -33.81 -15.55
N PRO A 366 1.65 -33.20 -14.38
CA PRO A 366 3.00 -33.12 -13.84
C PRO A 366 3.65 -34.49 -13.54
N SER A 367 2.92 -35.59 -13.75
CA SER A 367 3.41 -36.96 -13.58
C SER A 367 4.29 -37.46 -14.73
N ASN A 368 4.39 -36.74 -15.85
CA ASN A 368 5.21 -37.16 -17.01
C ASN A 368 6.51 -36.37 -17.20
N ILE A 369 6.96 -35.58 -16.21
CA ILE A 369 8.34 -35.06 -16.22
C ILE A 369 9.28 -36.16 -15.70
N SER A 370 9.34 -37.27 -16.43
CA SER A 370 10.45 -38.21 -16.33
C SER A 370 11.62 -37.64 -17.11
N SER A 371 12.61 -37.09 -16.39
CA SER A 371 14.06 -37.09 -16.67
C SER A 371 14.57 -37.20 -18.13
N HIS A 372 13.95 -36.52 -19.09
CA HIS A 372 14.45 -36.47 -20.46
C HIS A 372 14.70 -35.01 -20.88
N THR A 373 15.95 -34.62 -20.68
CA THR A 373 16.75 -33.74 -21.53
C THR A 373 16.07 -32.47 -22.05
N PHE A 374 15.87 -31.50 -21.16
CA PHE A 374 15.81 -30.09 -21.54
C PHE A 374 17.14 -29.43 -21.20
N GLY A 375 17.79 -28.84 -22.20
CA GLY A 375 18.98 -28.01 -21.99
C GLY A 375 18.64 -26.83 -21.08
N SER A 376 19.31 -26.77 -19.92
CA SER A 376 19.48 -25.60 -19.05
C SER A 376 18.35 -24.55 -19.05
N VAL A 377 17.15 -24.92 -18.60
CA VAL A 377 16.17 -23.91 -18.15
C VAL A 377 16.67 -23.36 -16.82
N VAL A 378 17.08 -22.10 -16.79
CA VAL A 378 17.37 -21.39 -15.54
C VAL A 378 16.06 -21.32 -14.76
N LEU A 379 15.92 -22.17 -13.74
CA LEU A 379 14.75 -22.17 -12.85
C LEU A 379 14.67 -20.80 -12.17
N SER A 380 13.48 -20.18 -12.18
CA SER A 380 13.26 -18.86 -11.60
C SER A 380 13.63 -18.81 -10.10
N ASN A 381 14.26 -17.69 -9.71
CA ASN A 381 14.73 -17.44 -8.35
C ASN A 381 13.70 -16.73 -7.45
N ILE A 382 12.41 -16.78 -7.79
CA ILE A 382 11.35 -16.17 -6.98
C ILE A 382 11.37 -16.74 -5.56
N SER A 383 11.79 -15.90 -4.62
CA SER A 383 11.82 -16.19 -3.20
C SER A 383 10.62 -15.60 -2.48
N LYS A 384 10.06 -14.49 -2.98
CA LYS A 384 8.92 -13.79 -2.40
C LYS A 384 7.80 -13.60 -3.41
N LEU A 385 6.67 -14.26 -3.16
CA LEU A 385 5.49 -14.23 -4.03
C LEU A 385 4.26 -13.75 -3.26
N THR A 386 3.67 -12.65 -3.73
CA THR A 386 2.43 -12.07 -3.17
C THR A 386 1.31 -12.09 -4.19
N LEU A 387 0.25 -12.82 -3.87
CA LEU A 387 -0.95 -13.06 -4.68
C LEU A 387 -2.22 -12.74 -3.89
N GLN A 388 -2.14 -11.81 -2.94
CA GLN A 388 -3.24 -11.45 -2.07
C GLN A 388 -4.49 -11.01 -2.87
N GLY A 389 -5.66 -11.49 -2.44
CA GLY A 389 -6.96 -11.15 -3.03
C GLY A 389 -7.28 -11.83 -4.36
N ARG A 390 -6.35 -12.61 -4.93
CA ARG A 390 -6.54 -13.33 -6.19
C ARG A 390 -7.44 -14.55 -6.00
N ASN A 391 -8.74 -14.31 -5.89
CA ASN A 391 -9.77 -15.32 -5.66
C ASN A 391 -9.86 -16.37 -6.78
N GLU A 392 -9.36 -16.08 -7.97
CA GLU A 392 -9.32 -17.00 -9.11
C GLU A 392 -8.33 -18.18 -8.94
N ILE A 393 -7.39 -18.07 -7.98
CA ILE A 393 -6.36 -19.08 -7.72
C ILE A 393 -6.98 -20.33 -7.10
N ASN A 394 -6.68 -21.48 -7.69
CA ASN A 394 -7.11 -22.79 -7.21
C ASN A 394 -5.92 -23.73 -6.91
N ASP A 395 -6.23 -24.97 -6.51
CA ASP A 395 -5.21 -25.98 -6.15
C ASP A 395 -4.26 -26.35 -7.31
N TRP A 396 -4.68 -26.22 -8.57
CA TRP A 396 -3.81 -26.45 -9.72
C TRP A 396 -2.77 -25.34 -9.86
N ASP A 397 -3.17 -24.10 -9.62
CA ASP A 397 -2.26 -22.95 -9.62
C ASP A 397 -1.24 -23.08 -8.48
N LEU A 398 -1.66 -23.54 -7.29
CA LEU A 398 -0.72 -23.87 -6.20
C LEU A 398 0.25 -25.01 -6.57
N LEU A 399 -0.23 -26.04 -7.26
CA LEU A 399 0.63 -27.11 -7.74
C LEU A 399 1.67 -26.59 -8.74
N TYR A 400 1.31 -25.62 -9.57
CA TYR A 400 2.27 -24.95 -10.45
C TYR A 400 3.27 -24.10 -9.65
N ILE A 401 2.81 -23.29 -8.69
CA ILE A 401 3.70 -22.50 -7.80
C ILE A 401 4.68 -23.42 -7.06
N SER A 402 4.29 -24.66 -6.76
CA SER A 402 5.18 -25.65 -6.13
C SER A 402 6.41 -26.03 -6.96
N THR A 403 6.48 -25.63 -8.23
CA THR A 403 7.70 -25.75 -9.07
C THR A 403 8.82 -24.83 -8.59
N LEU A 404 8.49 -23.76 -7.84
CA LEU A 404 9.44 -22.86 -7.17
C LEU A 404 9.98 -23.44 -5.85
N SER A 405 9.91 -24.76 -5.66
CA SER A 405 10.22 -25.43 -4.39
C SER A 405 11.61 -25.12 -3.82
N ASN A 406 12.57 -24.81 -4.70
CA ASN A 406 13.97 -24.60 -4.32
C ASN A 406 14.25 -23.16 -3.88
N SER A 407 13.45 -22.18 -4.33
CA SER A 407 13.70 -20.75 -4.13
C SER A 407 12.68 -20.09 -3.20
N LEU A 408 11.42 -20.54 -3.21
CA LEU A 408 10.32 -19.88 -2.50
C LEU A 408 10.50 -19.90 -0.98
N SER A 409 10.61 -18.72 -0.38
CA SER A 409 10.80 -18.50 1.06
C SER A 409 9.65 -17.71 1.73
N TYR A 410 8.89 -16.95 0.95
CA TYR A 410 7.73 -16.17 1.36
C TYR A 410 6.58 -16.39 0.37
N LEU A 411 5.41 -16.75 0.89
CA LEU A 411 4.17 -16.86 0.11
C LEU A 411 3.03 -16.13 0.82
N ASN A 412 2.39 -15.22 0.10
CA ASN A 412 1.14 -14.59 0.52
C ASN A 412 0.02 -14.89 -0.47
N ILE A 413 -0.94 -15.71 -0.02
CA ILE A 413 -2.19 -16.04 -0.74
C ILE A 413 -3.40 -15.64 0.10
N LYS A 414 -3.26 -14.58 0.91
CA LYS A 414 -4.34 -14.07 1.76
C LYS A 414 -5.59 -13.79 0.92
N GLY A 415 -6.71 -14.31 1.38
CA GLY A 415 -8.00 -14.13 0.73
C GLY A 415 -8.22 -15.03 -0.49
N CYS A 416 -7.28 -15.88 -0.94
CA CYS A 416 -7.52 -16.79 -2.07
C CYS A 416 -8.52 -17.91 -1.68
N THR A 417 -9.82 -17.59 -1.73
CA THR A 417 -10.88 -18.41 -1.14
C THR A 417 -11.16 -19.74 -1.85
N LEU A 418 -10.78 -19.88 -3.13
CA LEU A 418 -10.96 -21.13 -3.91
C LEU A 418 -9.88 -22.19 -3.63
N VAL A 419 -8.81 -21.83 -2.93
CA VAL A 419 -7.76 -22.75 -2.54
C VAL A 419 -8.25 -23.64 -1.39
N THR A 420 -8.01 -24.95 -1.49
CA THR A 420 -8.38 -25.93 -0.45
C THR A 420 -7.21 -26.26 0.47
N ASP A 421 -7.52 -26.80 1.66
CA ASP A 421 -6.51 -27.34 2.60
C ASP A 421 -5.62 -28.42 1.95
N MET A 422 -6.18 -29.22 1.03
CA MET A 422 -5.44 -30.24 0.30
C MET A 422 -4.43 -29.61 -0.68
N GLY A 423 -4.82 -28.54 -1.39
CA GLY A 423 -3.91 -27.78 -2.25
C GLY A 423 -2.75 -27.16 -1.47
N ILE A 424 -3.07 -26.52 -0.33
CA ILE A 424 -2.07 -25.87 0.52
C ILE A 424 -1.08 -26.90 1.09
N SER A 425 -1.57 -28.01 1.64
CA SER A 425 -0.71 -29.08 2.17
C SER A 425 0.23 -29.68 1.12
N LYS A 426 -0.22 -29.85 -0.13
CA LYS A 426 0.63 -30.30 -1.25
C LYS A 426 1.73 -29.29 -1.58
N LEU A 427 1.43 -28.00 -1.56
CA LEU A 427 2.43 -26.95 -1.78
C LEU A 427 3.48 -26.96 -0.68
N ILE A 428 3.04 -26.98 0.58
CA ILE A 428 3.91 -27.01 1.77
C ILE A 428 4.84 -28.23 1.74
N CYS A 429 4.33 -29.40 1.35
CA CYS A 429 5.11 -30.64 1.24
C CYS A 429 6.31 -30.51 0.27
N LYS A 430 6.15 -29.70 -0.79
CA LYS A 430 7.19 -29.48 -1.81
C LYS A 430 8.10 -28.29 -1.50
N CYS A 431 7.55 -27.15 -1.08
CA CYS A 431 8.28 -25.90 -0.87
C CYS A 431 8.86 -25.82 0.55
N ARG A 432 9.97 -26.53 0.79
CA ARG A 432 10.54 -26.69 2.14
C ARG A 432 11.32 -25.47 2.67
N ASN A 433 11.68 -24.54 1.80
CA ASN A 433 12.44 -23.34 2.16
C ASN A 433 11.56 -22.16 2.63
N ILE A 434 10.23 -22.37 2.74
CA ILE A 434 9.32 -21.32 3.20
C ILE A 434 9.52 -21.04 4.69
N HIS A 435 9.77 -19.78 5.00
CA HIS A 435 9.84 -19.24 6.35
C HIS A 435 8.65 -18.32 6.67
N SER A 436 7.96 -17.79 5.66
CA SER A 436 6.81 -16.88 5.85
C SER A 436 5.58 -17.36 5.06
N LEU A 437 4.49 -17.64 5.78
CA LEU A 437 3.22 -18.09 5.21
C LEU A 437 2.09 -17.15 5.62
N ILE A 438 1.54 -16.42 4.64
CA ILE A 438 0.37 -15.55 4.83
C ILE A 438 -0.83 -16.22 4.15
N LEU A 439 -1.66 -16.86 4.98
CA LEU A 439 -2.75 -17.74 4.57
C LEU A 439 -4.11 -17.28 5.13
N SER A 440 -4.19 -16.08 5.71
CA SER A 440 -5.43 -15.55 6.29
C SER A 440 -6.58 -15.57 5.26
N PHE A 441 -7.78 -15.92 5.73
CA PHE A 441 -8.99 -16.03 4.93
C PHE A 441 -8.89 -17.03 3.76
N THR A 442 -8.15 -18.13 3.96
CA THR A 442 -8.11 -19.30 3.06
C THR A 442 -8.68 -20.54 3.74
N SER A 443 -8.69 -21.68 3.05
CA SER A 443 -9.11 -22.96 3.61
C SER A 443 -8.01 -23.69 4.40
N PHE A 444 -6.94 -23.02 4.85
CA PHE A 444 -5.88 -23.66 5.64
C PHE A 444 -6.44 -24.38 6.87
N GLY A 445 -6.11 -25.66 7.04
CA GLY A 445 -6.71 -26.53 8.04
C GLY A 445 -5.82 -27.70 8.45
N ARG A 446 -6.47 -28.79 8.87
CA ARG A 446 -5.82 -29.94 9.50
C ARG A 446 -4.74 -30.60 8.65
N ASN A 447 -4.95 -30.78 7.34
CA ASN A 447 -3.95 -31.45 6.49
C ASN A 447 -2.69 -30.61 6.38
N SER A 448 -2.84 -29.29 6.20
CA SER A 448 -1.72 -28.37 6.13
C SER A 448 -0.91 -28.33 7.43
N VAL A 449 -1.59 -28.31 8.58
CA VAL A 449 -0.94 -28.40 9.90
C VAL A 449 -0.18 -29.70 10.06
N MET A 450 -0.80 -30.84 9.70
CA MET A 450 -0.14 -32.14 9.76
C MET A 450 1.14 -32.15 8.92
N THR A 451 1.10 -31.63 7.69
CA THR A 451 2.28 -31.53 6.82
C THR A 451 3.35 -30.62 7.43
N LEU A 452 2.98 -29.45 7.96
CA LEU A 452 3.93 -28.52 8.59
C LEU A 452 4.66 -29.15 9.79
N CYS A 453 3.98 -29.99 10.57
CA CYS A 453 4.50 -30.60 11.78
C CYS A 453 5.13 -31.99 11.55
N SER A 454 5.13 -32.50 10.31
CA SER A 454 5.70 -33.81 9.99
C SER A 454 7.22 -33.76 9.91
N ILE A 455 7.89 -34.77 10.46
CA ILE A 455 9.34 -34.99 10.26
C ILE A 455 9.53 -35.53 8.85
N HIS A 456 10.24 -34.78 8.01
CA HIS A 456 10.58 -35.23 6.67
C HIS A 456 12.04 -35.68 6.67
N THR A 457 12.29 -36.98 6.51
CA THR A 457 13.65 -37.51 6.35
C THR A 457 14.22 -36.99 5.03
N ASN A 458 15.23 -36.13 5.09
CA ASN A 458 16.06 -35.81 3.93
C ASN A 458 16.69 -37.10 3.42
N LEU A 459 16.46 -37.44 2.15
CA LEU A 459 17.17 -38.55 1.52
C LEU A 459 18.66 -38.22 1.27
N ASP A 460 19.08 -36.95 1.42
CA ASP A 460 20.39 -36.46 0.97
C ASP A 460 21.35 -36.01 2.09
N SER A 461 21.00 -36.10 3.37
CA SER A 461 21.91 -35.68 4.46
C SER A 461 22.64 -36.87 5.10
N VAL A 462 23.56 -37.46 4.35
CA VAL A 462 24.74 -38.12 4.95
C VAL A 462 25.80 -37.03 5.10
N HIS A 463 26.34 -36.86 6.30
CA HIS A 463 27.40 -35.93 6.74
C HIS A 463 26.92 -34.71 7.57
N GLY A 464 26.86 -34.94 8.89
CA GLY A 464 27.82 -34.30 9.79
C GLY A 464 27.47 -32.96 10.45
N VAL A 465 26.93 -33.08 11.66
CA VAL A 465 27.19 -32.26 12.87
C VAL A 465 26.96 -30.73 12.78
N HIS A 466 25.95 -30.22 13.50
CA HIS A 466 26.11 -29.34 14.68
C HIS A 466 24.75 -28.93 15.28
N HIS A 467 24.58 -29.16 16.59
CA HIS A 467 23.56 -28.61 17.53
C HIS A 467 22.07 -28.68 17.15
N ASN A 468 21.52 -29.86 16.88
CA ASN A 468 20.13 -29.93 16.42
C ASN A 468 19.12 -30.30 17.52
N HIS A 469 18.27 -29.33 17.89
CA HIS A 469 16.98 -29.60 18.52
C HIS A 469 16.28 -30.75 17.78
N LYS A 470 15.63 -31.66 18.52
CA LYS A 470 14.92 -32.86 18.01
C LYS A 470 13.93 -32.58 16.85
N TYR A 471 13.54 -31.33 16.67
CA TYR A 471 12.52 -30.85 15.71
C TYR A 471 13.08 -29.93 14.61
N SER A 472 14.40 -29.77 14.49
CA SER A 472 15.03 -28.86 13.50
C SER A 472 14.74 -29.20 12.03
N ASP A 473 14.34 -30.42 11.73
CA ASP A 473 13.93 -30.89 10.39
C ASP A 473 12.43 -30.67 10.11
N ILE A 474 11.66 -30.17 11.07
CA ILE A 474 10.23 -29.88 10.92
C ILE A 474 10.07 -28.48 10.34
N MET A 475 9.20 -28.33 9.34
CA MET A 475 9.00 -27.04 8.67
C MET A 475 8.41 -25.99 9.62
N ALA A 476 7.44 -26.37 10.47
CA ALA A 476 6.88 -25.50 11.50
C ALA A 476 7.95 -24.91 12.46
N PHE A 477 9.04 -25.65 12.71
CA PHE A 477 10.13 -25.18 13.59
C PHE A 477 10.79 -23.92 13.01
N ARG A 478 11.01 -23.88 11.69
CA ARG A 478 11.75 -22.83 10.97
C ARG A 478 10.87 -21.65 10.53
N LEU A 479 9.55 -21.76 10.66
CA LEU A 479 8.66 -20.66 10.30
C LEU A 479 8.96 -19.43 11.17
N GLN A 480 9.07 -18.29 10.49
CA GLN A 480 9.30 -16.96 11.04
C GLN A 480 8.01 -16.13 11.06
N GLN A 481 7.14 -16.30 10.06
CA GLN A 481 5.86 -15.59 9.99
C GLN A 481 4.73 -16.55 9.64
N LEU A 482 3.66 -16.51 10.42
CA LEU A 482 2.45 -17.28 10.16
C LEU A 482 1.20 -16.42 10.40
N HIS A 483 0.46 -16.17 9.33
CA HIS A 483 -0.83 -15.49 9.40
C HIS A 483 -1.93 -16.44 8.95
N ILE A 484 -2.86 -16.75 9.83
CA ILE A 484 -3.97 -17.68 9.59
C ILE A 484 -5.29 -17.09 10.09
N ASP A 485 -5.42 -15.76 10.02
CA ASP A 485 -6.63 -15.06 10.47
C ASP A 485 -7.86 -15.58 9.71
N GLY A 486 -8.95 -15.84 10.42
CA GLY A 486 -10.20 -16.34 9.85
C GLY A 486 -10.14 -17.78 9.30
N CYS A 487 -9.02 -18.51 9.45
CA CYS A 487 -8.92 -19.91 9.04
C CYS A 487 -9.61 -20.83 10.07
N ARG A 488 -10.90 -21.11 9.85
CA ARG A 488 -11.74 -21.92 10.75
C ARG A 488 -11.62 -23.44 10.57
N GLY A 489 -10.87 -23.89 9.55
CA GLY A 489 -10.67 -25.33 9.27
C GLY A 489 -9.70 -26.05 10.22
N ILE A 490 -9.15 -25.33 11.21
CA ILE A 490 -8.19 -25.87 12.18
C ILE A 490 -8.95 -26.28 13.45
N ASP A 491 -8.97 -27.58 13.74
CA ASP A 491 -9.51 -28.08 15.02
C ASP A 491 -8.55 -27.83 16.19
N HIS A 492 -9.05 -27.92 17.42
CA HIS A 492 -8.26 -27.64 18.63
C HIS A 492 -6.98 -28.48 18.72
N LYS A 493 -7.07 -29.77 18.37
CA LYS A 493 -5.92 -30.69 18.38
C LYS A 493 -4.84 -30.27 17.39
N SER A 494 -5.25 -29.89 16.18
CA SER A 494 -4.33 -29.40 15.15
C SER A 494 -3.69 -28.09 15.59
N MET A 495 -4.45 -27.17 16.19
CA MET A 495 -3.89 -25.91 16.69
C MET A 495 -2.82 -26.15 17.78
N SER A 496 -3.11 -26.99 18.77
CA SER A 496 -2.13 -27.42 19.79
C SER A 496 -0.88 -28.06 19.18
N GLN A 497 -1.07 -28.97 18.21
CA GLN A 497 0.04 -29.58 17.47
C GLN A 497 0.90 -28.52 16.75
N LEU A 498 0.28 -27.53 16.12
CA LEU A 498 1.01 -26.45 15.46
C LEU A 498 1.84 -25.64 16.47
N MET A 499 1.21 -25.19 17.56
CA MET A 499 1.86 -24.37 18.60
C MET A 499 3.05 -25.10 19.25
N SER A 500 2.94 -26.41 19.48
CA SER A 500 4.01 -27.24 20.05
C SER A 500 5.21 -27.47 19.12
N HIS A 501 5.08 -27.13 17.83
CA HIS A 501 6.14 -27.30 16.82
C HIS A 501 6.68 -25.98 16.25
N THR A 502 6.14 -24.83 16.64
CA THR A 502 6.61 -23.51 16.20
C THR A 502 7.58 -22.89 17.19
N TYR A 503 8.83 -22.66 16.79
CA TYR A 503 9.91 -22.18 17.68
C TYR A 503 10.51 -20.84 17.22
N MET A 504 10.66 -20.64 15.92
CA MET A 504 11.36 -19.47 15.34
C MET A 504 10.43 -18.32 14.91
N LEU A 505 9.15 -18.37 15.27
CA LEU A 505 8.19 -17.34 14.86
C LEU A 505 8.54 -15.97 15.49
N HIS A 506 8.52 -14.95 14.64
CA HIS A 506 8.54 -13.53 14.97
C HIS A 506 7.15 -12.91 14.86
N ILE A 507 6.33 -13.37 13.92
CA ILE A 507 4.97 -12.86 13.71
C ILE A 507 3.97 -14.01 13.73
N LEU A 508 3.00 -13.93 14.63
CA LEU A 508 1.90 -14.89 14.74
C LEU A 508 0.56 -14.15 14.75
N ARG A 509 -0.26 -14.40 13.73
CA ARG A 509 -1.60 -13.81 13.60
C ARG A 509 -2.67 -14.90 13.54
N LEU A 510 -3.53 -14.88 14.55
CA LEU A 510 -4.55 -15.87 14.89
C LEU A 510 -5.94 -15.25 15.00
N ARG A 511 -6.17 -14.07 14.43
CA ARG A 511 -7.44 -13.34 14.60
C ARG A 511 -8.60 -14.18 14.06
N ASP A 512 -9.72 -14.21 14.79
CA ASP A 512 -10.95 -14.92 14.37
C ASP A 512 -10.72 -16.42 14.05
N THR A 513 -9.77 -17.06 14.74
CA THR A 513 -9.52 -18.51 14.68
C THR A 513 -10.15 -19.24 15.88
N CYS A 514 -10.09 -20.58 15.86
CA CYS A 514 -10.58 -21.44 16.96
C CYS A 514 -9.53 -21.69 18.06
N VAL A 515 -8.52 -20.81 18.20
CA VAL A 515 -7.47 -20.96 19.24
C VAL A 515 -8.07 -20.86 20.65
N VAL A 516 -7.58 -21.71 21.55
CA VAL A 516 -7.96 -21.81 22.95
C VAL A 516 -6.71 -21.84 23.83
N ASP A 517 -6.88 -21.66 25.13
CA ASP A 517 -5.79 -21.57 26.12
C ASP A 517 -4.79 -22.73 26.03
N ASP A 518 -5.26 -23.97 25.95
CA ASP A 518 -4.42 -25.17 25.89
C ASP A 518 -3.39 -25.09 24.75
N ALA A 519 -3.81 -24.59 23.58
CA ALA A 519 -2.91 -24.43 22.45
C ALA A 519 -1.84 -23.36 22.70
N LEU A 520 -2.18 -22.24 23.35
CA LEU A 520 -1.20 -21.21 23.68
C LEU A 520 -0.22 -21.64 24.77
N TYR A 521 -0.66 -22.47 25.73
CA TYR A 521 0.25 -23.07 26.72
C TYR A 521 1.26 -24.03 26.09
N GLU A 522 0.90 -24.66 24.97
CA GLU A 522 1.81 -25.50 24.20
C GLU A 522 2.77 -24.72 23.29
N PHE A 523 2.60 -23.40 23.13
CA PHE A 523 3.46 -22.60 22.28
C PHE A 523 4.93 -22.65 22.71
N MET A 524 5.82 -23.07 21.82
CA MET A 524 7.23 -23.30 22.17
C MET A 524 8.18 -22.14 21.82
N GLY A 525 7.75 -21.17 21.03
CA GLY A 525 8.59 -20.05 20.60
C GLY A 525 8.94 -19.04 21.70
N SER A 526 10.02 -18.30 21.47
CA SER A 526 10.53 -17.26 22.39
C SER A 526 10.99 -15.96 21.69
N ASN A 527 10.78 -15.84 20.39
CA ASN A 527 11.26 -14.72 19.56
C ASN A 527 10.13 -13.89 18.93
N LEU A 528 8.88 -14.02 19.42
CA LEU A 528 7.75 -13.26 18.90
C LEU A 528 7.97 -11.76 19.11
N GLU A 529 7.81 -11.00 18.02
CA GLU A 529 7.80 -9.55 17.96
C GLU A 529 6.37 -9.03 17.79
N SER A 530 5.49 -9.79 17.12
CA SER A 530 4.08 -9.44 16.91
C SER A 530 3.16 -10.62 17.19
N LEU A 531 2.13 -10.38 17.99
CA LEU A 531 1.06 -11.34 18.30
C LEU A 531 -0.33 -10.70 18.11
N ASP A 532 -1.16 -11.28 17.25
CA ASP A 532 -2.59 -10.94 17.15
C ASP A 532 -3.46 -12.16 17.45
N VAL A 533 -4.26 -12.05 18.52
CA VAL A 533 -5.19 -13.07 19.02
C VAL A 533 -6.60 -12.51 19.11
N SER A 534 -6.89 -11.40 18.44
CA SER A 534 -8.20 -10.74 18.48
C SER A 534 -9.33 -11.63 17.99
N GLU A 535 -10.56 -11.38 18.45
CA GLU A 535 -11.76 -12.16 18.07
C GLU A 535 -11.63 -13.66 18.41
N THR A 536 -10.84 -14.00 19.43
CA THR A 536 -10.69 -15.38 19.95
C THR A 536 -11.22 -15.49 21.38
N MET A 537 -11.19 -16.70 21.95
CA MET A 537 -11.72 -16.99 23.29
C MET A 537 -10.61 -17.21 24.33
N ILE A 538 -9.41 -16.68 24.11
CA ILE A 538 -8.28 -16.89 25.03
C ILE A 538 -8.42 -16.10 26.34
N SER A 539 -7.89 -16.65 27.43
CA SER A 539 -7.85 -15.99 28.73
C SER A 539 -6.64 -15.08 28.91
N ALA A 540 -6.72 -14.20 29.92
CA ALA A 540 -5.59 -13.37 30.32
C ALA A 540 -4.38 -14.20 30.78
N GLN A 541 -4.60 -15.37 31.39
CA GLN A 541 -3.54 -16.26 31.86
C GLN A 541 -2.75 -16.86 30.69
N ALA A 542 -3.44 -17.35 29.67
CA ALA A 542 -2.81 -17.90 28.47
C ALA A 542 -2.04 -16.82 27.68
N LEU A 543 -2.61 -15.62 27.56
CA LEU A 543 -1.93 -14.49 26.93
C LEU A 543 -0.69 -14.05 27.74
N THR A 544 -0.79 -14.00 29.07
CA THR A 544 0.36 -13.69 29.94
C THR A 544 1.47 -14.73 29.80
N TYR A 545 1.11 -16.02 29.70
CA TYR A 545 2.06 -17.10 29.52
C TYR A 545 2.91 -16.93 28.25
N ILE A 546 2.26 -16.68 27.10
CA ILE A 546 3.00 -16.51 25.84
C ILE A 546 3.83 -15.22 25.84
N ILE A 547 3.32 -14.13 26.41
CA ILE A 547 4.06 -12.86 26.53
C ILE A 547 5.36 -13.08 27.33
N LYS A 548 5.29 -13.70 28.51
CA LYS A 548 6.46 -13.98 29.36
C LYS A 548 7.58 -14.73 28.66
N ARG A 549 7.21 -15.62 27.72
CA ARG A 549 8.18 -16.40 26.94
C ARG A 549 8.85 -15.59 25.83
N ASN A 550 8.29 -14.44 25.44
CA ASN A 550 8.69 -13.67 24.27
C ASN A 550 9.02 -12.22 24.66
N PRO A 551 10.22 -11.96 25.22
CA PRO A 551 10.59 -10.63 25.72
C PRO A 551 10.84 -9.59 24.61
N LEU A 552 10.89 -10.01 23.35
CA LEU A 552 11.10 -9.13 22.19
C LEU A 552 9.80 -8.54 21.62
N LEU A 553 8.66 -8.81 22.26
CA LEU A 553 7.35 -8.43 21.78
C LEU A 553 7.19 -6.90 21.70
N ARG A 554 6.77 -6.41 20.53
CA ARG A 554 6.55 -4.99 20.24
C ARG A 554 5.12 -4.70 19.85
N HIS A 555 4.41 -5.67 19.26
CA HIS A 555 3.03 -5.52 18.81
C HIS A 555 2.14 -6.57 19.48
N VAL A 556 1.09 -6.09 20.17
CA VAL A 556 0.12 -6.97 20.84
C VAL A 556 -1.29 -6.55 20.50
N SER A 557 -2.08 -7.49 19.99
CA SER A 557 -3.46 -7.27 19.59
C SER A 557 -4.38 -8.36 20.16
N ALA A 558 -5.31 -7.97 21.03
CA ALA A 558 -6.26 -8.85 21.70
C ALA A 558 -7.64 -8.15 21.84
N THR A 559 -8.12 -7.57 20.75
CA THR A 559 -9.44 -6.93 20.68
C THR A 559 -10.57 -7.97 20.65
N SER A 560 -11.72 -7.66 21.25
CA SER A 560 -12.89 -8.55 21.30
C SER A 560 -12.68 -9.92 22.00
N CYS A 561 -11.59 -10.11 22.75
CA CYS A 561 -11.34 -11.33 23.53
C CYS A 561 -12.05 -11.29 24.89
N ARG A 562 -13.31 -11.77 24.95
CA ARG A 562 -14.17 -11.63 26.15
C ARG A 562 -13.59 -12.26 27.42
N ASN A 563 -12.81 -13.34 27.29
CA ASN A 563 -12.22 -14.07 28.42
C ASN A 563 -11.00 -13.37 29.05
N LEU A 564 -10.59 -12.20 28.54
CA LEU A 564 -9.58 -11.37 29.19
C LEU A 564 -10.10 -10.66 30.44
N GLN A 565 -11.41 -10.39 30.51
CA GLN A 565 -12.02 -9.79 31.69
C GLN A 565 -12.13 -10.85 32.80
N LYS A 566 -11.57 -10.57 33.99
CA LYS A 566 -11.79 -11.39 35.17
C LYS A 566 -13.25 -11.28 35.59
N HIS A 567 -14.05 -12.32 35.39
CA HIS A 567 -15.35 -12.41 36.05
C HIS A 567 -15.10 -12.70 37.53
N GLU A 568 -15.41 -11.74 38.40
CA GLU A 568 -15.61 -12.05 39.82
C GLU A 568 -16.81 -13.00 39.92
N SER A 569 -16.54 -14.30 39.90
CA SER A 569 -17.54 -15.30 40.24
C SER A 569 -17.88 -15.11 41.71
N ASN A 570 -19.06 -14.56 41.98
CA ASN A 570 -19.73 -14.65 43.28
C ASN A 570 -19.83 -16.13 43.68
N GLY A 571 -18.91 -16.62 44.51
CA GLY A 571 -19.00 -17.96 45.10
C GLY A 571 -17.66 -18.66 45.31
N LEU A 572 -17.25 -18.74 46.58
CA LEU A 572 -16.09 -19.44 47.14
C LEU A 572 -14.71 -18.90 46.75
N ALA A 573 -14.15 -18.14 47.68
CA ALA A 573 -12.72 -17.95 47.82
C ALA A 573 -11.99 -19.32 47.82
N SER A 574 -11.34 -19.62 46.70
CA SER A 574 -10.30 -20.65 46.63
C SER A 574 -9.09 -20.14 47.39
N ILE A 575 -8.89 -20.70 48.57
CA ILE A 575 -7.68 -20.58 49.38
C ILE A 575 -6.61 -21.46 48.71
N GLY A 576 -5.57 -20.85 48.14
CA GLY A 576 -4.41 -21.56 47.58
C GLY A 576 -3.52 -20.66 46.73
N GLY A 577 -2.39 -20.23 47.30
CA GLY A 577 -1.54 -19.19 46.73
C GLY A 577 -0.80 -19.54 45.44
N SER A 578 -0.91 -18.65 44.45
CA SER A 578 0.22 -17.93 43.85
C SER A 578 -0.36 -16.65 43.25
N SER A 579 0.25 -15.50 43.49
CA SER A 579 -0.19 -14.24 42.88
C SER A 579 0.05 -14.35 41.37
N SER A 580 -0.95 -14.79 40.60
CA SER A 580 -0.84 -14.80 39.14
C SER A 580 -0.62 -13.36 38.69
N GLU A 581 0.60 -13.07 38.22
CA GLU A 581 0.95 -11.73 37.77
C GLU A 581 -0.04 -11.27 36.71
N ASP A 582 -0.54 -10.06 36.90
CA ASP A 582 -1.52 -9.43 36.04
C ASP A 582 -0.92 -9.15 34.65
N LEU A 583 -1.65 -9.49 33.59
CA LEU A 583 -1.21 -9.38 32.18
C LEU A 583 -0.52 -8.03 31.87
N PHE A 584 -1.14 -6.94 32.31
CA PHE A 584 -0.68 -5.59 32.05
C PHE A 584 0.50 -5.19 32.94
N SER A 585 0.59 -5.73 34.16
CA SER A 585 1.80 -5.58 34.98
C SER A 585 3.00 -6.27 34.33
N GLU A 586 2.80 -7.42 33.68
CA GLU A 586 3.87 -8.11 32.96
C GLU A 586 4.35 -7.30 31.76
N LEU A 587 3.43 -6.86 30.91
CA LEU A 587 3.74 -5.98 29.77
C LEU A 587 4.42 -4.68 30.23
N GLY A 588 4.07 -4.15 31.40
CA GLY A 588 4.67 -2.95 31.97
C GLY A 588 6.12 -3.10 32.48
N LYS A 589 6.70 -4.31 32.55
CA LYS A 589 8.04 -4.52 33.13
C LYS A 589 9.17 -4.01 32.24
N ASN A 590 9.43 -4.70 31.13
CA ASN A 590 10.62 -4.50 30.30
C ASN A 590 10.30 -4.43 28.79
N TYR A 591 9.02 -4.40 28.42
CA TYR A 591 8.64 -4.35 27.01
C TYR A 591 8.74 -2.93 26.49
N ILE A 592 9.01 -2.80 25.19
CA ILE A 592 8.99 -1.53 24.47
C ILE A 592 8.00 -1.74 23.33
N LEU A 593 6.75 -1.35 23.57
CA LEU A 593 5.65 -1.58 22.65
C LEU A 593 5.59 -0.46 21.62
N GLU A 594 5.42 -0.85 20.36
CA GLU A 594 5.25 0.05 19.22
C GLU A 594 3.78 0.10 18.77
N GLU A 595 3.01 -0.99 18.95
CA GLU A 595 1.59 -1.07 18.60
C GLU A 595 0.80 -1.90 19.61
N VAL A 596 -0.35 -1.37 20.04
CA VAL A 596 -1.22 -2.05 21.02
C VAL A 596 -2.68 -1.93 20.59
N ALA A 597 -3.37 -3.06 20.56
CA ALA A 597 -4.81 -3.13 20.31
C ALA A 597 -5.49 -3.99 21.39
N LEU A 598 -6.28 -3.38 22.27
CA LEU A 598 -6.86 -4.04 23.45
C LEU A 598 -8.36 -3.77 23.58
N GLY A 599 -9.09 -4.71 24.16
CA GLY A 599 -10.54 -4.61 24.39
C GLY A 599 -10.90 -4.97 25.83
N TRP A 600 -11.79 -5.95 26.00
CA TRP A 600 -12.21 -6.49 27.29
C TRP A 600 -11.07 -6.65 28.31
N GLY A 601 -11.28 -6.13 29.52
CA GLY A 601 -10.31 -6.20 30.62
C GLY A 601 -9.26 -5.10 30.63
N PHE A 602 -9.28 -4.17 29.67
CA PHE A 602 -8.38 -3.02 29.63
C PHE A 602 -9.08 -1.74 30.11
N SER A 603 -8.62 -1.17 31.23
CA SER A 603 -9.15 0.09 31.78
C SER A 603 -8.05 1.11 32.09
N SER A 604 -8.43 2.28 32.61
CA SER A 604 -7.49 3.31 33.09
C SER A 604 -6.45 2.75 34.08
N LEU A 605 -6.84 1.82 34.95
CA LEU A 605 -5.94 1.18 35.92
C LEU A 605 -4.85 0.34 35.23
N GLU A 606 -5.23 -0.38 34.17
CA GLU A 606 -4.31 -1.21 33.40
C GLU A 606 -3.37 -0.37 32.54
N LEU A 607 -3.85 0.76 31.99
CA LEU A 607 -3.00 1.68 31.24
C LEU A 607 -1.88 2.25 32.14
N GLU A 608 -2.17 2.60 33.40
CA GLU A 608 -1.14 3.07 34.33
C GLU A 608 -0.05 2.02 34.58
N LYS A 609 -0.41 0.73 34.63
CA LYS A 609 0.57 -0.37 34.73
C LYS A 609 1.43 -0.48 33.47
N LEU A 610 0.86 -0.20 32.29
CA LEU A 610 1.55 -0.23 30.99
C LEU A 610 2.45 0.97 30.73
N LYS A 611 2.36 2.05 31.52
CA LYS A 611 3.09 3.30 31.32
C LYS A 611 4.58 3.14 30.96
N PRO A 612 5.36 2.23 31.59
CA PRO A 612 6.78 2.08 31.23
C PRO A 612 7.00 1.52 29.81
N ALA A 613 6.04 0.77 29.27
CA ALA A 613 6.18 0.06 28.00
C ALA A 613 5.68 0.85 26.78
N ILE A 614 4.88 1.90 26.97
CA ILE A 614 4.15 2.59 25.89
C ILE A 614 4.78 3.92 25.44
N GLY A 615 5.94 4.30 25.97
CA GLY A 615 6.59 5.56 25.61
C GLY A 615 7.05 5.68 24.15
N LYS A 616 7.17 4.54 23.44
CA LYS A 616 7.49 4.48 22.00
C LYS A 616 6.30 4.06 21.12
N LEU A 617 5.10 4.07 21.68
CA LEU A 617 3.90 3.62 20.98
C LEU A 617 3.58 4.53 19.79
N ARG A 618 3.42 3.92 18.62
CA ARG A 618 3.05 4.59 17.35
C ARG A 618 1.59 4.36 16.99
N ALA A 619 0.99 3.25 17.42
CA ALA A 619 -0.42 2.97 17.20
C ALA A 619 -1.12 2.43 18.46
N ILE A 620 -2.30 2.98 18.76
CA ILE A 620 -3.16 2.47 19.81
C ILE A 620 -4.59 2.25 19.29
N THR A 621 -5.14 1.07 19.57
CA THR A 621 -6.53 0.72 19.29
C THR A 621 -7.24 0.28 20.56
N MET A 622 -8.33 0.96 20.89
CA MET A 622 -9.24 0.57 21.95
C MET A 622 -10.47 -0.07 21.30
N GLY A 623 -10.59 -1.38 21.47
CA GLY A 623 -11.67 -2.19 20.95
C GLY A 623 -12.83 -2.33 21.92
N LEU A 624 -13.84 -3.11 21.52
CA LEU A 624 -14.99 -3.41 22.36
C LEU A 624 -14.55 -4.01 23.71
N GLY A 625 -15.10 -3.46 24.81
CA GLY A 625 -14.83 -3.88 26.18
C GLY A 625 -13.66 -3.16 26.87
N ALA A 626 -12.92 -2.31 26.17
CA ALA A 626 -11.99 -1.39 26.82
C ALA A 626 -12.78 -0.25 27.50
N SER A 627 -12.37 0.17 28.69
CA SER A 627 -13.06 1.19 29.49
C SER A 627 -12.09 2.17 30.11
N LEU A 628 -11.63 3.14 29.31
CA LEU A 628 -10.85 4.27 29.82
C LEU A 628 -11.79 5.43 30.13
N ASP A 629 -11.56 6.08 31.27
CA ASP A 629 -12.26 7.31 31.59
C ASP A 629 -11.71 8.49 30.76
N HIS A 630 -12.52 9.54 30.65
CA HIS A 630 -12.18 10.72 29.85
C HIS A 630 -10.96 11.49 30.40
N TYR A 631 -10.64 11.39 31.69
CA TYR A 631 -9.45 12.02 32.26
C TYR A 631 -8.20 11.32 31.74
N THR A 632 -8.12 9.99 31.88
CA THR A 632 -7.00 9.19 31.37
C THR A 632 -6.81 9.36 29.87
N LEU A 633 -7.90 9.38 29.08
CA LEU A 633 -7.81 9.64 27.64
C LEU A 633 -7.24 11.03 27.31
N SER A 634 -7.53 12.04 28.13
CA SER A 634 -6.98 13.39 27.91
C SER A 634 -5.47 13.49 28.15
N PHE A 635 -4.89 12.58 28.95
CA PHE A 635 -3.45 12.48 29.20
C PHE A 635 -2.72 11.49 28.28
N LEU A 636 -3.45 10.77 27.42
CA LEU A 636 -2.86 9.79 26.50
C LEU A 636 -1.70 10.37 25.66
N PRO A 637 -1.77 11.61 25.13
CA PRO A 637 -0.67 12.17 24.36
C PRO A 637 0.61 12.42 25.18
N GLU A 638 0.50 12.68 26.49
CA GLU A 638 1.65 12.82 27.38
C GLU A 638 2.32 11.46 27.64
N LEU A 639 1.52 10.40 27.72
CA LEU A 639 2.01 9.04 27.90
C LEU A 639 2.68 8.49 26.63
N CYS A 640 2.11 8.81 25.46
CA CYS A 640 2.52 8.28 24.17
C CYS A 640 2.67 9.39 23.11
N PRO A 641 3.74 10.21 23.18
CA PRO A 641 3.89 11.39 22.31
C PRO A 641 4.22 11.06 20.85
N LEU A 642 4.61 9.81 20.55
CA LEU A 642 4.97 9.35 19.20
C LEU A 642 3.81 8.70 18.44
N LEU A 643 2.58 8.82 18.96
CA LEU A 643 1.40 8.25 18.32
C LEU A 643 1.14 8.85 16.93
N GLU A 644 1.03 7.97 15.95
CA GLU A 644 0.66 8.25 14.57
C GLU A 644 -0.73 7.72 14.22
N SER A 645 -1.25 6.77 15.00
CA SER A 645 -2.58 6.19 14.83
C SER A 645 -3.32 6.04 16.15
N VAL A 646 -4.51 6.63 16.24
CA VAL A 646 -5.42 6.53 17.39
C VAL A 646 -6.78 6.04 16.91
N VAL A 647 -7.17 4.86 17.38
CA VAL A 647 -8.47 4.25 17.08
C VAL A 647 -9.22 4.02 18.40
N LEU A 648 -10.32 4.74 18.60
CA LEU A 648 -11.18 4.63 19.78
C LEU A 648 -12.53 4.06 19.35
N ASN A 649 -12.87 2.88 19.87
CA ASN A 649 -14.18 2.27 19.66
C ASN A 649 -14.90 2.14 21.01
N PHE A 650 -16.18 2.53 21.05
CA PHE A 650 -17.03 2.38 22.23
C PHE A 650 -16.47 3.04 23.51
N GLN A 651 -15.67 4.11 23.36
CA GLN A 651 -15.10 4.85 24.48
C GLN A 651 -15.98 6.03 24.88
N VAL A 652 -15.87 6.49 26.12
CA VAL A 652 -16.47 7.76 26.56
C VAL A 652 -15.50 8.90 26.23
N ILE A 653 -15.90 9.80 25.33
CA ILE A 653 -15.06 10.88 24.85
C ILE A 653 -15.69 12.25 25.14
N SER A 654 -14.87 13.29 25.14
CA SER A 654 -15.30 14.68 25.28
C SER A 654 -14.46 15.57 24.37
N ASP A 655 -14.90 16.82 24.19
CA ASP A 655 -14.17 17.79 23.41
C ASP A 655 -12.72 17.97 23.86
N ASN A 656 -12.47 17.92 25.17
CA ASN A 656 -11.14 18.07 25.75
C ASN A 656 -10.21 16.90 25.41
N VAL A 657 -10.74 15.67 25.34
CA VAL A 657 -9.96 14.50 24.94
C VAL A 657 -9.49 14.65 23.50
N VAL A 658 -10.41 14.95 22.58
CA VAL A 658 -10.08 15.11 21.16
C VAL A 658 -9.12 16.29 20.98
N ARG A 659 -9.38 17.42 21.64
CA ARG A 659 -8.50 18.59 21.59
C ARG A 659 -7.09 18.25 22.07
N SER A 660 -6.94 17.59 23.21
CA SER A 660 -5.62 17.18 23.74
C SER A 660 -4.83 16.33 22.74
N ILE A 661 -5.50 15.33 22.13
CA ILE A 661 -4.92 14.46 21.09
C ILE A 661 -4.45 15.30 19.90
N LEU A 662 -5.29 16.18 19.37
CA LEU A 662 -4.98 17.00 18.19
C LEU A 662 -3.95 18.11 18.47
N GLU A 663 -3.92 18.66 19.68
CA GLU A 663 -2.93 19.65 20.10
C GLU A 663 -1.55 19.04 20.22
N SER A 664 -1.44 17.84 20.80
CA SER A 664 -0.16 17.25 21.18
C SER A 664 0.45 16.38 20.09
N LEU A 665 -0.35 15.58 19.37
CA LEU A 665 0.14 14.58 18.42
C LEU A 665 0.29 15.16 17.00
N LYS A 666 1.35 15.93 16.77
CA LYS A 666 1.58 16.61 15.48
C LYS A 666 1.89 15.69 14.29
N HIS A 667 2.26 14.44 14.57
CA HIS A 667 2.53 13.41 13.56
C HIS A 667 1.35 12.45 13.36
N LEU A 668 0.19 12.73 13.94
CA LEU A 668 -1.00 11.89 13.79
C LEU A 668 -1.41 11.78 12.31
N GLN A 669 -1.48 10.55 11.82
CA GLN A 669 -1.87 10.20 10.45
C GLN A 669 -3.27 9.59 10.40
N VAL A 670 -3.68 8.86 11.44
CA VAL A 670 -4.96 8.17 11.52
C VAL A 670 -5.68 8.56 12.82
N LEU A 671 -6.90 9.09 12.68
CA LEU A 671 -7.84 9.27 13.78
C LEU A 671 -9.15 8.58 13.42
N SER A 672 -9.53 7.58 14.23
CA SER A 672 -10.78 6.84 14.05
C SER A 672 -11.55 6.81 15.36
N LEU A 673 -12.75 7.40 15.35
CA LEU A 673 -13.68 7.42 16.47
C LEU A 673 -14.96 6.71 16.03
N CYS A 674 -15.27 5.57 16.64
CA CYS A 674 -16.42 4.75 16.25
C CYS A 674 -17.29 4.42 17.47
N CYS A 675 -18.59 4.74 17.37
CA CYS A 675 -19.59 4.47 18.41
C CYS A 675 -19.18 4.95 19.81
N CYS A 676 -18.39 6.03 19.89
CA CYS A 676 -18.00 6.62 21.15
C CYS A 676 -19.14 7.45 21.75
N ILE A 677 -19.21 7.50 23.08
CA ILE A 677 -20.28 8.15 23.83
C ILE A 677 -19.79 9.51 24.34
N GLY A 678 -20.57 10.57 24.14
CA GLY A 678 -20.27 11.93 24.58
C GLY A 678 -20.75 12.96 23.56
N GLU A 679 -21.07 14.16 24.00
CA GLU A 679 -21.37 15.27 23.08
C GLU A 679 -20.05 15.84 22.57
N LEU A 680 -19.71 15.50 21.32
CA LEU A 680 -18.60 16.15 20.62
C LEU A 680 -19.10 17.36 19.85
N SER A 681 -18.49 18.52 20.10
CA SER A 681 -18.59 19.67 19.23
C SER A 681 -17.46 19.66 18.20
N MET A 682 -17.75 20.21 17.03
CA MET A 682 -16.76 20.32 15.98
C MET A 682 -15.69 21.39 16.25
N LEU A 683 -15.85 22.18 17.32
CA LEU A 683 -14.81 23.08 17.82
C LEU A 683 -13.55 22.33 18.23
N SER A 684 -13.64 21.04 18.59
CA SER A 684 -12.48 20.22 18.88
C SER A 684 -11.57 20.01 17.67
N PHE A 685 -12.10 20.14 16.44
CA PHE A 685 -11.34 20.02 15.20
C PHE A 685 -10.91 21.38 14.61
N SER A 686 -10.97 22.44 15.42
CA SER A 686 -10.53 23.78 15.01
C SER A 686 -9.01 23.94 14.85
N LEU A 687 -8.23 22.91 15.23
CA LEU A 687 -6.77 22.91 15.20
C LEU A 687 -6.24 22.32 13.90
N SER A 688 -5.17 22.92 13.35
CA SER A 688 -4.53 22.40 12.14
C SER A 688 -3.89 21.02 12.36
N MET A 689 -4.20 20.08 11.48
CA MET A 689 -3.74 18.69 11.47
C MET A 689 -3.04 18.38 10.12
N PRO A 690 -1.79 18.83 9.93
CA PRO A 690 -1.15 18.87 8.61
C PRO A 690 -0.69 17.51 8.08
N MET A 691 -0.72 16.46 8.90
CA MET A 691 -0.26 15.10 8.56
C MET A 691 -1.39 14.06 8.56
N LEU A 692 -2.62 14.45 8.93
CA LEU A 692 -3.75 13.53 9.00
C LEU A 692 -4.15 13.08 7.59
N ARG A 693 -4.15 11.77 7.37
CA ARG A 693 -4.48 11.10 6.10
C ARG A 693 -5.81 10.36 6.16
N THR A 694 -6.16 9.81 7.32
CA THR A 694 -7.41 9.06 7.53
C THR A 694 -8.17 9.66 8.70
N LEU A 695 -9.41 10.07 8.45
CA LEU A 695 -10.35 10.55 9.46
C LEU A 695 -11.63 9.71 9.37
N LYS A 696 -11.95 9.01 10.45
CA LYS A 696 -13.20 8.25 10.58
C LYS A 696 -13.98 8.74 11.79
N LEU A 697 -15.16 9.27 11.55
CA LEU A 697 -16.09 9.76 12.57
C LEU A 697 -17.41 9.01 12.41
N ASP A 698 -17.48 7.82 13.00
CA ASP A 698 -18.60 6.92 12.84
C ASP A 698 -19.50 6.95 14.09
N TRP A 699 -20.70 7.53 13.96
CA TRP A 699 -21.71 7.64 15.01
C TRP A 699 -21.27 8.48 16.23
N VAL A 700 -20.41 9.47 16.01
CA VAL A 700 -19.85 10.33 17.09
C VAL A 700 -20.23 11.81 16.97
N THR A 701 -20.63 12.28 15.79
CA THR A 701 -20.90 13.70 15.50
C THR A 701 -22.26 13.91 14.83
N PRO A 702 -23.39 13.55 15.49
CA PRO A 702 -24.71 13.62 14.87
C PRO A 702 -25.19 15.06 14.56
N SER A 703 -24.63 16.05 15.26
CA SER A 703 -24.91 17.48 15.09
C SER A 703 -24.00 18.18 14.08
N MET A 704 -23.13 17.46 13.37
CA MET A 704 -22.20 18.08 12.41
C MET A 704 -22.96 18.73 11.24
N THR A 705 -22.67 20.00 11.00
CA THR A 705 -23.23 20.81 9.91
C THR A 705 -22.24 21.00 8.76
N ASN A 706 -22.71 21.54 7.65
CA ASN A 706 -21.86 21.96 6.53
C ASN A 706 -20.81 23.01 6.92
N THR A 707 -21.13 23.89 7.86
CA THR A 707 -20.18 24.88 8.38
C THR A 707 -19.04 24.19 9.11
N ASP A 708 -19.34 23.18 9.92
CA ASP A 708 -18.32 22.40 10.62
C ASP A 708 -17.44 21.60 9.66
N LEU A 709 -18.06 21.02 8.62
CA LEU A 709 -17.34 20.33 7.56
C LEU A 709 -16.38 21.27 6.82
N THR A 710 -16.74 22.54 6.65
CA THR A 710 -15.86 23.57 6.08
C THR A 710 -14.68 23.88 7.00
N ILE A 711 -14.88 23.89 8.32
CA ILE A 711 -13.78 24.04 9.28
C ILE A 711 -12.84 22.84 9.21
N LEU A 712 -13.38 21.62 9.11
CA LEU A 712 -12.58 20.40 8.93
C LEU A 712 -11.69 20.46 7.69
N THR A 713 -12.24 20.88 6.54
CA THR A 713 -11.45 20.97 5.31
C THR A 713 -10.32 21.98 5.42
N GLN A 714 -10.52 23.08 6.14
CA GLN A 714 -9.47 24.07 6.40
C GLN A 714 -8.32 23.49 7.23
N ASN A 715 -8.63 22.65 8.21
CA ASN A 715 -7.66 22.14 9.19
C ASN A 715 -6.99 20.81 8.81
N CYS A 716 -7.61 19.99 7.97
CA CYS A 716 -7.10 18.67 7.57
C CYS A 716 -6.71 18.64 6.08
N SER A 717 -5.64 19.33 5.65
CA SER A 717 -5.42 19.55 4.21
C SER A 717 -4.91 18.35 3.41
N LYS A 718 -4.38 17.31 4.06
CA LYS A 718 -3.77 16.14 3.40
C LYS A 718 -4.59 14.86 3.52
N LEU A 719 -5.90 14.99 3.75
CA LEU A 719 -6.79 13.85 3.91
C LEU A 719 -6.89 13.05 2.60
N VAL A 720 -6.81 11.73 2.73
CA VAL A 720 -6.86 10.74 1.65
C VAL A 720 -8.09 9.83 1.81
N GLU A 721 -8.48 9.55 3.06
CA GLU A 721 -9.64 8.75 3.41
C GLU A 721 -10.56 9.49 4.39
N LEU A 722 -11.84 9.59 4.03
CA LEU A 722 -12.89 10.17 4.86
C LEU A 722 -14.00 9.15 5.09
N SER A 723 -14.29 8.86 6.36
CA SER A 723 -15.49 8.13 6.79
C SER A 723 -16.31 8.98 7.73
N LEU A 724 -17.57 9.23 7.38
CA LEU A 724 -18.53 9.92 8.23
C LEU A 724 -19.76 9.03 8.35
N SER A 725 -20.14 8.69 9.58
CA SER A 725 -21.38 7.95 9.83
C SER A 725 -22.26 8.65 10.86
N GLY A 726 -23.56 8.71 10.59
CA GLY A 726 -24.56 9.28 11.49
C GLY A 726 -24.59 10.81 11.57
N CYS A 727 -23.97 11.53 10.62
CA CYS A 727 -23.92 12.99 10.58
C CYS A 727 -25.21 13.58 9.95
N LYS A 728 -26.30 13.61 10.73
CA LYS A 728 -27.67 13.79 10.21
C LYS A 728 -28.04 15.18 9.70
N LEU A 729 -27.25 16.20 10.04
CA LEU A 729 -27.51 17.59 9.63
C LEU A 729 -26.81 17.99 8.32
N LEU A 730 -26.11 17.05 7.69
CA LEU A 730 -25.51 17.26 6.37
C LEU A 730 -26.58 17.20 5.27
N ASP A 731 -26.36 18.02 4.24
CA ASP A 731 -27.22 18.10 3.06
C ASP A 731 -26.39 18.02 1.75
N SER A 732 -27.04 18.23 0.61
CA SER A 732 -26.40 18.14 -0.71
C SER A 732 -25.21 19.07 -0.92
N ASN A 733 -25.15 20.21 -0.22
CA ASN A 733 -24.00 21.14 -0.30
C ASN A 733 -22.72 20.54 0.28
N SER A 734 -22.83 19.54 1.17
CA SER A 734 -21.68 18.84 1.76
C SER A 734 -20.75 18.26 0.70
N GLN A 735 -21.30 17.79 -0.43
CA GLN A 735 -20.49 17.20 -1.49
C GLN A 735 -19.52 18.22 -2.12
N GLY A 736 -19.97 19.46 -2.30
CA GLY A 736 -19.13 20.55 -2.80
C GLY A 736 -18.02 20.91 -1.81
N ILE A 737 -18.33 20.90 -0.51
CA ILE A 737 -17.36 21.15 0.56
C ILE A 737 -16.30 20.04 0.60
N ILE A 738 -16.70 18.76 0.57
CA ILE A 738 -15.79 17.61 0.56
C ILE A 738 -14.87 17.67 -0.66
N SER A 739 -15.44 17.84 -1.85
CA SER A 739 -14.68 17.78 -3.11
C SER A 739 -13.74 18.96 -3.33
N SER A 740 -14.10 20.15 -2.85
CA SER A 740 -13.21 21.32 -2.88
C SER A 740 -12.14 21.28 -1.79
N GLY A 741 -12.49 20.74 -0.61
CA GLY A 741 -11.57 20.61 0.52
C GLY A 741 -10.50 19.55 0.33
N TRP A 742 -10.89 18.41 -0.24
CA TRP A 742 -10.05 17.23 -0.43
C TRP A 742 -10.19 16.65 -1.85
N PRO A 743 -9.69 17.35 -2.87
CA PRO A 743 -9.82 16.93 -4.27
C PRO A 743 -9.08 15.62 -4.60
N GLY A 744 -8.09 15.24 -3.80
CA GLY A 744 -7.30 14.02 -3.95
C GLY A 744 -7.76 12.82 -3.10
N LEU A 745 -9.00 12.82 -2.58
CA LEU A 745 -9.53 11.67 -1.84
C LEU A 745 -9.54 10.40 -2.69
N THR A 746 -9.13 9.29 -2.07
CA THR A 746 -9.22 7.95 -2.66
C THR A 746 -10.35 7.13 -2.06
N LEU A 747 -10.81 7.46 -0.84
CA LEU A 747 -11.93 6.78 -0.18
C LEU A 747 -12.90 7.80 0.42
N ILE A 748 -14.16 7.66 0.06
CA ILE A 748 -15.29 8.32 0.73
C ILE A 748 -16.26 7.24 1.21
N HIS A 749 -16.52 7.23 2.51
CA HIS A 749 -17.62 6.47 3.12
C HIS A 749 -18.54 7.44 3.85
N LEU A 750 -19.77 7.54 3.38
CA LEU A 750 -20.84 8.29 4.03
C LEU A 750 -21.96 7.32 4.38
N GLU A 751 -22.33 7.26 5.64
CA GLU A 751 -23.42 6.41 6.13
C GLU A 751 -24.38 7.17 7.05
N ASP A 752 -25.69 7.15 6.80
CA ASP A 752 -26.70 7.91 7.59
C ASP A 752 -26.31 9.39 7.79
N CYS A 753 -25.77 10.03 6.75
CA CYS A 753 -25.33 11.43 6.76
C CYS A 753 -26.42 12.39 6.30
N GLY A 754 -27.66 12.21 6.74
CA GLY A 754 -28.76 13.13 6.42
C GLY A 754 -29.23 13.02 4.97
N ASN A 755 -29.22 14.14 4.25
CA ASN A 755 -29.74 14.25 2.87
C ASN A 755 -28.63 14.59 1.87
N VAL A 756 -27.40 14.14 2.12
CA VAL A 756 -26.24 14.40 1.24
C VAL A 756 -26.52 14.03 -0.21
N THR A 757 -27.24 12.95 -0.49
CA THR A 757 -27.48 12.50 -1.87
C THR A 757 -28.78 13.00 -2.48
N ALA A 758 -29.56 13.85 -1.79
CA ALA A 758 -30.92 14.25 -2.22
C ALA A 758 -30.99 14.89 -3.61
N ASP A 759 -29.97 15.67 -3.99
CA ASP A 759 -29.87 16.32 -5.31
C ASP A 759 -28.95 15.55 -6.28
N GLY A 760 -28.80 14.24 -6.07
CA GLY A 760 -27.85 13.39 -6.80
C GLY A 760 -26.44 13.46 -6.22
N VAL A 761 -25.44 13.02 -6.98
CA VAL A 761 -24.05 12.84 -6.51
C VAL A 761 -23.04 13.51 -7.45
N THR A 762 -23.37 14.70 -7.94
CA THR A 762 -22.62 15.35 -9.03
C THR A 762 -21.27 15.90 -8.58
N PHE A 763 -21.19 16.49 -7.39
CA PHE A 763 -19.97 17.14 -6.91
C PHE A 763 -18.91 16.14 -6.46
N LEU A 764 -19.28 14.95 -5.98
CA LEU A 764 -18.29 13.93 -5.62
C LEU A 764 -17.49 13.43 -6.82
N PHE A 765 -17.99 13.58 -8.05
CA PHE A 765 -17.21 13.31 -9.26
C PHE A 765 -16.01 14.24 -9.45
N ASN A 766 -15.93 15.36 -8.72
CA ASN A 766 -14.75 16.23 -8.72
C ASN A 766 -13.55 15.59 -7.97
N CYS A 767 -13.81 14.63 -7.08
CA CYS A 767 -12.79 13.76 -6.48
C CYS A 767 -12.41 12.65 -7.48
N ILE A 768 -11.79 13.05 -8.59
CA ILE A 768 -11.47 12.16 -9.73
C ILE A 768 -10.54 10.98 -9.38
N ALA A 769 -9.89 11.04 -8.21
CA ALA A 769 -8.98 10.03 -7.70
C ALA A 769 -9.65 8.95 -6.84
N LEU A 770 -10.97 8.99 -6.70
CA LEU A 770 -11.71 8.03 -5.89
C LEU A 770 -11.50 6.60 -6.39
N GLU A 771 -11.08 5.75 -5.47
CA GLU A 771 -10.96 4.30 -5.61
C GLU A 771 -12.16 3.61 -4.97
N ASP A 772 -12.66 4.16 -3.85
CA ASP A 772 -13.75 3.61 -3.07
C ASP A 772 -14.83 4.67 -2.79
N LEU A 773 -16.06 4.40 -3.21
CA LEU A 773 -17.22 5.27 -2.98
C LEU A 773 -18.36 4.49 -2.32
N LEU A 774 -18.52 4.67 -1.01
CA LEU A 774 -19.53 4.01 -0.21
C LEU A 774 -20.57 5.04 0.24
N LEU A 775 -21.76 5.00 -0.35
CA LEU A 775 -22.88 5.89 -0.05
C LEU A 775 -24.06 5.06 0.45
N ARG A 776 -24.31 5.12 1.76
CA ARG A 776 -25.32 4.31 2.44
C ARG A 776 -26.26 5.18 3.27
N HIS A 777 -27.56 5.03 3.10
CA HIS A 777 -28.57 5.82 3.84
C HIS A 777 -28.35 7.34 3.83
N ASN A 778 -27.93 7.93 2.70
CA ASN A 778 -27.62 9.38 2.61
C ASN A 778 -28.76 10.23 2.02
N GLY A 779 -29.94 9.63 1.86
CA GLY A 779 -31.13 10.30 1.35
C GLY A 779 -31.43 9.95 -0.10
N ARG A 780 -32.72 9.96 -0.44
CA ARG A 780 -33.17 9.56 -1.78
C ARG A 780 -32.78 10.62 -2.81
N GLY A 781 -31.93 10.24 -3.75
CA GLY A 781 -31.50 11.15 -4.82
C GLY A 781 -30.55 10.53 -5.86
N ILE A 782 -30.05 9.31 -5.63
CA ILE A 782 -29.14 8.63 -6.56
C ILE A 782 -29.93 8.05 -7.74
N GLY A 783 -29.56 8.42 -8.97
CA GLY A 783 -30.20 7.90 -10.19
C GLY A 783 -29.88 6.43 -10.46
N ARG A 784 -30.75 5.74 -11.21
CA ARG A 784 -30.59 4.30 -11.50
C ARG A 784 -29.29 3.95 -12.26
N ASN A 785 -28.83 4.85 -13.14
CA ASN A 785 -27.63 4.66 -13.97
C ASN A 785 -26.32 4.97 -13.22
N PHE A 786 -26.38 5.33 -11.93
CA PHE A 786 -25.26 5.92 -11.20
C PHE A 786 -23.99 5.07 -11.22
N ILE A 787 -24.10 3.75 -11.15
CA ILE A 787 -22.93 2.86 -11.18
C ILE A 787 -22.13 3.05 -12.48
N SER A 788 -22.81 3.07 -13.62
CA SER A 788 -22.18 3.29 -14.93
C SER A 788 -21.64 4.73 -15.08
N ASP A 789 -22.39 5.72 -14.60
CA ASP A 789 -21.94 7.12 -14.60
C ASP A 789 -20.68 7.30 -13.76
N ALA A 790 -20.64 6.71 -12.57
CA ALA A 790 -19.50 6.75 -11.66
C ALA A 790 -18.28 6.05 -12.27
N ALA A 791 -18.45 4.84 -12.82
CA ALA A 791 -17.38 4.12 -13.48
C ALA A 791 -16.78 4.91 -14.67
N SER A 792 -17.61 5.65 -15.41
CA SER A 792 -17.16 6.47 -16.54
C SER A 792 -16.45 7.77 -16.13
N LYS A 793 -16.85 8.38 -15.01
CA LYS A 793 -16.34 9.69 -14.54
C LYS A 793 -15.19 9.57 -13.54
N LEU A 794 -15.10 8.46 -12.83
CA LEU A 794 -14.09 8.18 -11.82
C LEU A 794 -13.15 7.07 -12.32
N PRO A 795 -12.07 7.42 -13.03
CA PRO A 795 -11.21 6.45 -13.70
C PRO A 795 -10.46 5.48 -12.78
N LEU A 796 -10.34 5.80 -11.49
CA LEU A 796 -9.67 4.94 -10.50
C LEU A 796 -10.66 4.09 -9.68
N LEU A 797 -11.97 4.22 -9.91
CA LEU A 797 -13.00 3.65 -9.06
C LEU A 797 -13.00 2.12 -9.16
N ARG A 798 -12.72 1.47 -8.03
CA ARG A 798 -12.68 0.02 -7.87
C ARG A 798 -13.86 -0.50 -7.06
N ARG A 799 -14.31 0.24 -6.05
CA ARG A 799 -15.35 -0.24 -5.12
C ARG A 799 -16.49 0.75 -4.97
N ILE A 800 -17.71 0.26 -5.11
CA ILE A 800 -18.95 1.02 -4.88
C ILE A 800 -19.80 0.27 -3.86
N ALA A 801 -20.33 0.97 -2.86
CA ALA A 801 -21.40 0.44 -2.01
C ALA A 801 -22.57 1.42 -2.00
N LEU A 802 -23.77 0.92 -2.30
CA LEU A 802 -25.00 1.71 -2.38
C LEU A 802 -26.14 1.00 -1.67
N ASP A 803 -27.06 1.82 -1.16
CA ASP A 803 -28.28 1.32 -0.54
C ASP A 803 -29.50 1.63 -1.41
N LEU A 804 -30.42 0.66 -1.54
CA LEU A 804 -31.64 0.83 -2.35
C LEU A 804 -32.54 1.98 -1.86
N CYS A 805 -32.45 2.37 -0.58
CA CYS A 805 -33.23 3.49 -0.07
C CYS A 805 -32.78 4.86 -0.63
N ASP A 806 -31.54 4.94 -1.11
CA ASP A 806 -30.98 6.18 -1.67
C ASP A 806 -31.32 6.34 -3.16
N ALA A 807 -31.87 5.28 -3.79
CA ALA A 807 -32.25 5.28 -5.20
C ALA A 807 -33.52 6.13 -5.45
N CYS A 808 -33.42 7.09 -6.37
CA CYS A 808 -34.57 7.86 -6.88
C CYS A 808 -35.65 6.96 -7.48
N GLU A 809 -35.25 5.93 -8.23
CA GLU A 809 -36.14 5.14 -9.08
C GLU A 809 -36.39 3.73 -8.50
N GLY A 810 -36.09 3.51 -7.22
CA GLY A 810 -36.36 2.24 -6.53
C GLY A 810 -35.36 1.11 -6.83
N GLY A 811 -34.29 1.39 -7.57
CA GLY A 811 -33.24 0.43 -7.89
C GLY A 811 -32.05 1.06 -8.63
N PHE A 812 -31.04 0.23 -8.86
CA PHE A 812 -29.86 0.57 -9.66
C PHE A 812 -29.76 -0.41 -10.84
N ASP A 813 -29.33 0.11 -11.99
CA ASP A 813 -29.12 -0.70 -13.16
C ASP A 813 -27.88 -1.59 -12.95
N SER A 814 -27.99 -2.86 -13.36
CA SER A 814 -26.84 -3.76 -13.33
C SER A 814 -25.74 -3.24 -14.26
N PRO A 815 -24.48 -3.22 -13.84
CA PRO A 815 -23.39 -2.76 -14.67
C PRO A 815 -23.09 -3.79 -15.78
N SER A 816 -23.76 -3.65 -16.93
CA SER A 816 -23.62 -4.53 -18.09
C SER A 816 -22.22 -4.50 -18.74
N HIS A 817 -21.43 -3.44 -18.50
CA HIS A 817 -20.12 -3.20 -19.12
C HIS A 817 -19.05 -2.81 -18.07
N ALA A 818 -19.19 -3.22 -16.81
CA ALA A 818 -18.20 -2.90 -15.76
C ALA A 818 -16.77 -3.34 -16.10
N GLU A 819 -16.61 -4.37 -16.94
CA GLU A 819 -15.32 -4.88 -17.43
C GLU A 819 -14.53 -3.87 -18.28
N GLU A 820 -15.20 -2.87 -18.89
CA GLU A 820 -14.52 -1.78 -19.59
C GLU A 820 -13.90 -0.76 -18.62
N PHE A 821 -14.27 -0.82 -17.34
CA PHE A 821 -13.85 0.09 -16.28
C PHE A 821 -13.01 -0.61 -15.21
N TYR A 822 -12.42 0.16 -14.30
CA TYR A 822 -11.54 -0.35 -13.25
C TYR A 822 -12.28 -0.96 -12.05
N LEU A 823 -13.59 -1.18 -12.19
CA LEU A 823 -14.50 -1.58 -11.12
C LEU A 823 -14.33 -3.06 -10.79
N SER A 824 -14.01 -3.37 -9.54
CA SER A 824 -13.77 -4.73 -9.04
C SER A 824 -14.87 -5.22 -8.09
N ASN A 825 -15.55 -4.30 -7.38
CA ASN A 825 -16.57 -4.65 -6.39
C ASN A 825 -17.74 -3.67 -6.39
N VAL A 826 -18.97 -4.20 -6.45
CA VAL A 826 -20.19 -3.42 -6.22
C VAL A 826 -21.03 -4.10 -5.15
N ARG A 827 -21.40 -3.36 -4.11
CA ARG A 827 -22.34 -3.81 -3.07
C ARG A 827 -23.64 -3.03 -3.15
N LEU A 828 -24.76 -3.73 -3.26
CA LEU A 828 -26.10 -3.16 -3.27
C LEU A 828 -26.89 -3.71 -2.09
N SER A 829 -27.15 -2.88 -1.09
CA SER A 829 -27.84 -3.30 0.14
C SER A 829 -29.34 -2.96 0.11
N CYS A 830 -30.15 -3.96 0.40
CA CYS A 830 -31.60 -3.88 0.52
C CYS A 830 -32.00 -3.52 1.95
N CYS A 831 -32.63 -2.36 2.11
CA CYS A 831 -32.98 -1.78 3.40
C CYS A 831 -34.45 -2.09 3.76
N MET A 832 -34.73 -2.47 5.01
CA MET A 832 -36.09 -2.55 5.55
C MET A 832 -36.29 -1.57 6.70
N SER A 833 -37.47 -0.96 6.78
CA SER A 833 -37.92 -0.26 7.99
C SER A 833 -38.46 -1.30 8.99
N ARG A 834 -37.74 -1.56 10.10
CA ARG A 834 -38.28 -2.36 11.22
C ARG A 834 -39.01 -1.45 12.22
N LYS A 835 -40.27 -1.76 12.52
CA LYS A 835 -40.95 -1.34 13.76
C LYS A 835 -40.42 -2.23 14.90
N CYS A 836 -39.60 -1.70 15.81
CA CYS A 836 -39.34 -2.38 17.08
C CYS A 836 -40.54 -2.14 18.02
N GLY A 837 -41.09 -3.21 18.59
CA GLY A 837 -42.30 -3.19 19.45
C GLY A 837 -42.09 -2.62 20.86
N PHE A 838 -41.31 -1.56 21.00
CA PHE A 838 -41.21 -0.78 22.23
C PHE A 838 -41.48 0.69 21.89
N ASP A 839 -42.77 1.06 21.92
CA ASP A 839 -43.21 2.45 21.91
C ASP A 839 -42.77 3.11 23.22
N ILE A 840 -41.61 3.77 23.21
CA ILE A 840 -41.29 4.80 24.19
C ILE A 840 -41.60 6.14 23.52
N GLU A 841 -42.69 6.78 23.93
CA GLU A 841 -43.13 8.07 23.41
C GLU A 841 -41.99 9.12 23.52
N GLY A 842 -41.54 9.64 22.38
CA GLY A 842 -40.61 10.78 22.33
C GLY A 842 -39.41 10.69 21.37
N MET A 843 -39.08 9.54 20.78
CA MET A 843 -37.99 9.42 19.79
C MET A 843 -38.47 9.37 18.32
N LYS A 844 -37.86 10.23 17.48
CA LYS A 844 -38.02 10.32 16.00
C LYS A 844 -37.43 9.08 15.27
N PRO A 845 -37.80 8.83 13.99
CA PRO A 845 -38.17 7.51 13.47
C PRO A 845 -37.00 6.57 13.06
N PHE A 846 -37.34 5.27 13.05
CA PHE A 846 -36.78 4.11 12.32
C PHE A 846 -35.32 4.17 11.84
N LYS A 847 -34.44 3.34 12.41
CA LYS A 847 -33.15 3.00 11.78
C LYS A 847 -33.40 2.05 10.60
N PRO A 848 -33.00 2.40 9.36
CA PRO A 848 -32.99 1.43 8.26
C PRO A 848 -31.97 0.33 8.58
N ILE A 849 -32.35 -0.92 8.34
CA ILE A 849 -31.49 -2.08 8.57
C ILE A 849 -31.35 -2.83 7.25
N HIS A 850 -30.11 -3.15 6.88
CA HIS A 850 -29.83 -4.01 5.73
C HIS A 850 -30.27 -5.43 6.05
N LYS A 851 -31.14 -5.97 5.19
CA LYS A 851 -31.54 -7.38 5.29
C LYS A 851 -30.67 -8.27 4.41
N LYS A 852 -30.39 -7.77 3.21
CA LYS A 852 -29.74 -8.51 2.14
C LYS A 852 -28.81 -7.56 1.42
N THR A 853 -27.64 -8.03 1.04
CA THR A 853 -26.72 -7.30 0.18
C THR A 853 -26.35 -8.16 -1.00
N ILE A 854 -26.46 -7.61 -2.19
CA ILE A 854 -25.95 -8.21 -3.43
C ILE A 854 -24.53 -7.70 -3.62
N VAL A 855 -23.57 -8.61 -3.71
CA VAL A 855 -22.16 -8.32 -3.94
C VAL A 855 -21.81 -8.83 -5.34
N LEU A 856 -21.45 -7.90 -6.22
CA LEU A 856 -20.91 -8.18 -7.56
C LEU A 856 -19.39 -8.04 -7.49
N GLU A 857 -18.67 -9.06 -7.95
CA GLU A 857 -17.21 -9.10 -7.92
C GLU A 857 -16.67 -9.50 -9.30
N TRP A 858 -15.83 -8.65 -9.88
CA TRP A 858 -15.11 -8.97 -11.10
C TRP A 858 -13.71 -9.45 -10.75
N ASN A 859 -13.37 -10.64 -11.24
CA ASN A 859 -11.99 -11.12 -11.23
C ASN A 859 -11.45 -11.23 -12.67
N SER A 860 -10.25 -11.78 -12.83
CA SER A 860 -9.59 -11.89 -14.13
C SER A 860 -10.23 -12.89 -15.12
N ARG A 861 -11.22 -13.67 -14.68
CA ARG A 861 -11.90 -14.76 -15.42
C ARG A 861 -13.42 -14.60 -15.49
N GLU A 862 -14.05 -14.13 -14.43
CA GLU A 862 -15.51 -14.21 -14.25
C GLU A 862 -16.06 -13.05 -13.40
N LEU A 863 -17.35 -12.81 -13.56
CA LEU A 863 -18.20 -12.03 -12.66
C LEU A 863 -18.87 -12.98 -11.67
N ARG A 864 -18.61 -12.78 -10.39
CA ARG A 864 -19.27 -13.50 -9.30
C ARG A 864 -20.30 -12.59 -8.64
N THR A 865 -21.55 -13.06 -8.59
CA THR A 865 -22.64 -12.40 -7.87
C THR A 865 -22.98 -13.23 -6.64
N THR A 866 -22.88 -12.62 -5.46
CA THR A 866 -23.17 -13.27 -4.17
C THR A 866 -24.25 -12.50 -3.44
N GLU A 867 -25.33 -13.17 -3.05
CA GLU A 867 -26.34 -12.59 -2.17
C GLU A 867 -26.02 -13.00 -0.73
N VAL A 868 -25.86 -12.02 0.16
CA VAL A 868 -25.55 -12.23 1.58
C VAL A 868 -26.64 -11.66 2.47
N GLU A 869 -26.93 -12.35 3.57
CA GLU A 869 -27.84 -11.84 4.61
C GLU A 869 -27.04 -11.01 5.62
N GLU A 870 -27.21 -9.68 5.58
CA GLU A 870 -26.57 -8.83 6.61
C GLU A 870 -27.25 -9.07 7.96
N ARG A 871 -26.46 -9.52 8.95
CA ARG A 871 -26.96 -9.81 10.29
C ARG A 871 -27.20 -8.52 11.07
N ILE A 872 -28.37 -8.52 11.71
CA ILE A 872 -28.96 -7.56 12.64
C ILE A 872 -28.03 -7.22 13.80
#